data_AF-A0A4R5M598-F1
#
_entry.id   AF-A0A4R5M598-F1
#
_cell.length_a   1.000
_cell.length_b   1.000
_cell.length_c   1.000
_cell.angle_alpha   90.00
_cell.angle_beta   90.00
_cell.angle_gamma   90.00
#
_symmetry.space_group_name_H-M   'P 1'
#
loop_
_entity.id
_entity.type
_entity.pdbx_description
1 polymer ?
#
loop_
_entity_poly.entity_id
_entity_poly.type
_entity_poly.pdbx_seq_one_letter_code
_entity_poly.pdbx_strand_id
1 'polypeptide(L)'
;MAAKSYSLADFNRRRGNESWTRVAEYTDFQRFANFVNYASNQEHVKFGEYAMGQVKKFYPEVEREAGPGASQRGAFLIWLDTGATQQFVSLYRESGDLVKVWTCQAAPEQPDVPAPTVLDGAGCLTRLGLIALGARENVRLPYPAQEDKAFMWKAPSFHPLQVLENVYQRVVRKAGHDAISDQVQAQTETLARYFIQDPGSPALFRYKPLDAFEGQHLAAVKMNHLIDSFYLFRLLVNYRAEANEAISDDLRAELSGDLTKLLHNGDRAKMKWLSEWLTKKIGALGATANALNANGKQRVIFFLKGGRALNYFLGTPEKGENDWDTQVVINPNLPPTEWYQCLAEVHDALLFDLETFKVEFTQLVEQNAPQFSAYLQNAAPQEIDDEEIDEHDAGDDDSLKEHANCKAELIDIGIPRRDSPSALEEWTHLSTPGALLQSDGVIYPHREYYLSEYLMMVRDAFTSDEVRKAPKRITRLGLILQSDRGREAPSAAQQKRLAALPGTARLLTDFEDAGKRELFNLIVAQFVEAYNLHQDTELAVHFDNECVTMIGRRPALPPALDGLLDTNQKEIASIVAVAHHLSVRMDEHYGHRNQFFEERLPFFTEFVQNLSRITHAGLQNVGAQFAVAGSYASRLHAKHLRIQVDGLEPIRRVLIKLQCTQGSNRATVMNAVREDIRRAAEATGKLSVVDASEGDKQSLLIYWTEKVKISDFTYAPLVMKVRVAEQKGAQLPVLSSIEAMPVLDPRYLVADYLKKTSKIDERGARRVLASATAAVSEMLSRFDFDSDDPD
;
A
#
# COMPACT_ATOMS: atom_id res chain seq x y z
N MET A 1 -37.03 41.17 7.46
CA MET A 1 -35.74 41.39 6.77
C MET A 1 -36.04 42.05 5.44
N ALA A 2 -35.44 43.20 5.15
CA ALA A 2 -35.73 43.92 3.90
C ALA A 2 -35.03 43.25 2.71
N ALA A 3 -35.73 43.14 1.58
CA ALA A 3 -35.15 42.60 0.36
C ALA A 3 -34.12 43.56 -0.23
N LYS A 4 -33.02 43.04 -0.78
CA LYS A 4 -32.11 43.80 -1.66
C LYS A 4 -32.56 43.63 -3.11
N SER A 5 -32.61 44.71 -3.87
CA SER A 5 -32.96 44.66 -5.29
C SER A 5 -31.70 44.62 -6.15
N TYR A 6 -31.66 43.71 -7.12
CA TYR A 6 -30.61 43.61 -8.13
C TYR A 6 -31.24 43.65 -9.52
N SER A 7 -30.50 44.14 -10.54
CA SER A 7 -30.89 43.86 -11.93
C SER A 7 -30.76 42.36 -12.20
N LEU A 8 -31.52 41.83 -13.16
CA LEU A 8 -31.42 40.42 -13.55
C LEU A 8 -30.00 40.05 -14.01
N ALA A 9 -29.34 40.94 -14.75
CA ALA A 9 -27.96 40.76 -15.21
C ALA A 9 -26.97 40.70 -14.03
N ASP A 10 -27.09 41.61 -13.05
CA ASP A 10 -26.22 41.62 -11.87
C ASP A 10 -26.47 40.40 -10.98
N PHE A 11 -27.74 40.01 -10.85
CA PHE A 11 -28.14 38.79 -10.14
C PHE A 11 -27.54 37.55 -10.80
N ASN A 12 -27.69 37.37 -12.12
CA ASN A 12 -27.15 36.22 -12.85
C ASN A 12 -25.63 36.15 -12.81
N ARG A 13 -24.94 37.30 -12.86
CA ARG A 13 -23.48 37.36 -12.70
C ARG A 13 -23.05 36.94 -11.30
N ARG A 14 -23.71 37.44 -10.25
CA ARG A 14 -23.45 37.02 -8.86
C ARG A 14 -23.75 35.53 -8.67
N ARG A 15 -24.86 35.07 -9.22
CA ARG A 15 -25.26 33.66 -9.21
C ARG A 15 -24.17 32.75 -9.79
N GLY A 16 -23.57 33.14 -10.91
CA GLY A 16 -22.44 32.42 -11.52
C GLY A 16 -21.17 32.46 -10.66
N ASN A 17 -20.80 33.64 -10.14
CA ASN A 17 -19.59 33.82 -9.35
C ASN A 17 -19.64 33.17 -7.95
N GLU A 18 -20.83 33.08 -7.37
CA GLU A 18 -21.05 32.57 -6.01
C GLU A 18 -21.65 31.15 -6.02
N SER A 19 -21.72 30.52 -7.21
CA SER A 19 -22.17 29.13 -7.44
C SER A 19 -23.55 28.82 -6.84
N TRP A 20 -24.45 29.79 -6.94
CA TRP A 20 -25.86 29.67 -6.60
C TRP A 20 -26.52 28.67 -7.58
N THR A 21 -26.74 27.44 -7.14
CA THR A 21 -26.92 26.27 -8.02
C THR A 21 -28.16 25.43 -7.76
N ARG A 22 -28.99 25.75 -6.75
CA ARG A 22 -30.26 25.03 -6.55
C ARG A 22 -31.42 25.98 -6.79
N VAL A 23 -32.38 25.54 -7.60
CA VAL A 23 -33.50 26.36 -8.04
C VAL A 23 -34.77 25.51 -8.02
N ALA A 24 -35.67 25.78 -7.09
CA ALA A 24 -37.07 25.44 -7.28
C ALA A 24 -37.76 26.66 -7.87
N GLU A 25 -38.24 26.52 -9.11
CA GLU A 25 -38.93 27.57 -9.82
C GLU A 25 -40.44 27.48 -9.59
N TYR A 26 -41.02 28.54 -9.03
CA TYR A 26 -42.47 28.65 -8.88
C TYR A 26 -42.96 29.86 -9.65
N THR A 27 -43.75 29.59 -10.69
CA THR A 27 -44.45 30.61 -11.50
C THR A 27 -45.83 30.96 -10.92
N ASP A 28 -46.25 30.26 -9.87
CA ASP A 28 -47.53 30.41 -9.19
C ASP A 28 -47.34 30.46 -7.67
N PHE A 29 -47.86 31.53 -7.04
CA PHE A 29 -47.82 31.73 -5.59
C PHE A 29 -48.49 30.62 -4.82
N GLN A 30 -49.56 30.03 -5.36
CA GLN A 30 -50.23 28.94 -4.68
C GLN A 30 -49.34 27.71 -4.59
N ARG A 31 -48.52 27.42 -5.60
CA ARG A 31 -47.53 26.33 -5.57
C ARG A 31 -46.42 26.61 -4.56
N PHE A 32 -45.93 27.84 -4.48
CA PHE A 32 -44.97 28.23 -3.46
C PHE A 32 -45.55 28.16 -2.04
N ALA A 33 -46.77 28.66 -1.84
CA ALA A 33 -47.48 28.55 -0.56
C ALA A 33 -47.69 27.10 -0.15
N ASN A 34 -47.99 26.22 -1.11
CA ASN A 34 -48.10 24.79 -0.85
C ASN A 34 -46.74 24.16 -0.51
N PHE A 35 -45.66 24.60 -1.18
CA PHE A 35 -44.30 24.21 -0.85
C PHE A 35 -43.90 24.63 0.56
N VAL A 36 -44.25 25.83 1.02
CA VAL A 36 -43.88 26.32 2.35
C VAL A 36 -44.71 25.72 3.48
N ASN A 37 -46.01 25.48 3.25
CA ASN A 37 -46.96 25.14 4.31
C ASN A 37 -47.22 23.64 4.48
N TYR A 38 -46.97 22.80 3.47
CA TYR A 38 -47.23 21.35 3.55
C TYR A 38 -45.94 20.55 3.62
N ALA A 39 -45.64 20.04 4.81
CA ALA A 39 -44.44 19.23 5.06
C ALA A 39 -44.39 17.90 4.28
N SER A 40 -45.53 17.44 3.77
CA SER A 40 -45.66 16.23 2.93
C SER A 40 -45.32 16.47 1.45
N ASN A 41 -44.85 17.65 1.06
CA ASN A 41 -44.41 17.92 -0.31
C ASN A 41 -43.13 17.15 -0.62
N GLN A 42 -43.06 16.44 -1.76
CA GLN A 42 -41.86 15.69 -2.14
C GLN A 42 -40.60 16.57 -2.30
N GLU A 43 -40.78 17.84 -2.65
CA GLU A 43 -39.68 18.81 -2.73
C GLU A 43 -39.15 19.22 -1.35
N HIS A 44 -39.93 19.05 -0.28
CA HIS A 44 -39.53 19.42 1.09
C HIS A 44 -38.34 18.56 1.58
N VAL A 45 -38.32 17.28 1.20
CA VAL A 45 -37.21 16.34 1.49
C VAL A 45 -35.91 16.79 0.79
N LYS A 46 -36.02 17.42 -0.39
CA LYS A 46 -34.87 17.88 -1.17
C LYS A 46 -34.17 19.11 -0.58
N PHE A 47 -34.88 19.94 0.18
CA PHE A 47 -34.33 21.17 0.79
C PHE A 47 -33.92 20.99 2.27
N GLY A 48 -34.44 19.98 2.96
CA GLY A 48 -34.10 19.70 4.37
C GLY A 48 -34.73 20.67 5.37
N GLU A 49 -34.78 20.27 6.65
CA GLU A 49 -35.51 21.01 7.69
C GLU A 49 -34.97 22.42 7.94
N TYR A 50 -33.65 22.59 7.90
CA TYR A 50 -33.01 23.88 8.16
C TYR A 50 -33.36 24.92 7.10
N ALA A 51 -33.26 24.58 5.80
CA ALA A 51 -33.60 25.49 4.72
C ALA A 51 -35.09 25.86 4.75
N MET A 52 -35.97 24.87 4.99
CA MET A 52 -37.41 25.12 5.11
C MET A 52 -37.76 26.02 6.31
N GLY A 53 -37.02 25.89 7.43
CA GLY A 53 -37.12 26.80 8.56
C GLY A 53 -36.80 28.24 8.20
N GLN A 54 -35.86 28.48 7.28
CA GLN A 54 -35.54 29.82 6.81
C GLN A 54 -36.54 30.36 5.79
N VAL A 55 -36.98 29.54 4.82
CA VAL A 55 -38.00 29.94 3.84
C VAL A 55 -39.28 30.40 4.54
N LYS A 56 -39.69 29.71 5.61
CA LYS A 56 -40.83 30.11 6.45
C LYS A 56 -40.66 31.48 7.10
N LYS A 57 -39.44 31.91 7.42
CA LYS A 57 -39.18 33.26 7.97
C LYS A 57 -39.37 34.36 6.94
N PHE A 58 -39.11 34.10 5.66
CA PHE A 58 -39.31 35.08 4.58
C PHE A 58 -40.71 35.05 3.97
N TYR A 59 -41.43 33.95 4.13
CA TYR A 59 -42.75 33.74 3.54
C TYR A 59 -43.70 34.94 3.71
N PRO A 60 -43.83 35.60 4.88
CA PRO A 60 -44.72 36.77 5.02
C PRO A 60 -44.32 37.99 4.18
N GLU A 61 -43.02 38.18 3.92
CA GLU A 61 -42.52 39.27 3.06
C GLU A 61 -42.72 38.94 1.58
N VAL A 62 -42.47 37.69 1.20
CA VAL A 62 -42.73 37.20 -0.17
C VAL A 62 -44.23 37.23 -0.47
N GLU A 63 -45.09 36.89 0.49
CA GLU A 63 -46.55 37.00 0.39
C GLU A 63 -47.02 38.45 0.20
N ARG A 64 -46.37 39.42 0.84
CA ARG A 64 -46.69 40.83 0.66
C ARG A 64 -46.40 41.32 -0.75
N GLU A 65 -45.33 40.81 -1.36
CA GLU A 65 -44.81 41.26 -2.65
C GLU A 65 -45.38 40.48 -3.84
N ALA A 66 -45.69 39.20 -3.66
CA ALA A 66 -46.09 38.27 -4.71
C ALA A 66 -47.40 37.52 -4.42
N GLY A 67 -47.95 37.66 -3.21
CA GLY A 67 -49.17 36.97 -2.80
C GLY A 67 -50.46 37.61 -3.34
N PRO A 68 -51.62 37.02 -3.02
CA PRO A 68 -52.92 37.42 -3.59
C PRO A 68 -53.29 38.88 -3.32
N GLY A 69 -52.80 39.47 -2.23
CA GLY A 69 -53.03 40.86 -1.83
C GLY A 69 -52.02 41.89 -2.36
N ALA A 70 -51.01 41.47 -3.11
CA ALA A 70 -49.95 42.36 -3.57
C ALA A 70 -50.47 43.39 -4.60
N SER A 71 -50.00 44.63 -4.48
CA SER A 71 -50.44 45.77 -5.31
C SER A 71 -50.05 45.68 -6.79
N GLN A 72 -49.18 44.74 -7.16
CA GLN A 72 -48.71 44.56 -8.53
C GLN A 72 -48.70 43.07 -8.89
N ARG A 73 -49.85 42.55 -9.33
CA ARG A 73 -50.01 41.16 -9.76
C ARG A 73 -49.33 40.93 -11.11
N GLY A 74 -48.35 40.03 -11.17
CA GLY A 74 -47.69 39.58 -12.39
C GLY A 74 -46.98 38.24 -12.16
N ALA A 75 -46.55 37.59 -13.24
CA ALA A 75 -45.73 36.38 -13.14
C ALA A 75 -44.43 36.70 -12.39
N PHE A 76 -44.14 35.88 -11.39
CA PHE A 76 -42.91 35.98 -10.62
C PHE A 76 -42.28 34.60 -10.56
N LEU A 77 -40.97 34.60 -10.35
CA LEU A 77 -40.14 33.43 -10.29
C LEU A 77 -39.44 33.45 -8.94
N ILE A 78 -39.70 32.45 -8.11
CA ILE A 78 -38.93 32.25 -6.89
C ILE A 78 -37.76 31.34 -7.23
N TRP A 79 -36.58 31.69 -6.74
CA TRP A 79 -35.41 30.82 -6.73
C TRP A 79 -34.94 30.62 -5.29
N LEU A 80 -34.66 29.37 -4.94
CA LEU A 80 -34.28 28.92 -3.60
C LEU A 80 -32.87 28.35 -3.63
N ASP A 81 -31.89 29.13 -3.21
CA ASP A 81 -30.50 28.70 -3.25
C ASP A 81 -29.99 28.17 -1.91
N THR A 82 -29.09 27.19 -2.00
CA THR A 82 -28.47 26.50 -0.85
C THR A 82 -26.94 26.47 -0.93
N GLY A 83 -26.33 27.29 -1.80
CA GLY A 83 -24.88 27.39 -1.94
C GLY A 83 -24.15 27.64 -0.61
N ALA A 84 -22.90 27.16 -0.56
CA ALA A 84 -22.04 26.95 0.62
C ALA A 84 -21.83 28.15 1.57
N THR A 85 -22.34 29.33 1.26
CA THR A 85 -22.14 30.52 2.10
C THR A 85 -23.43 31.19 2.57
N GLN A 86 -24.58 31.05 1.89
CA GLN A 86 -25.71 31.95 2.18
C GLN A 86 -27.07 31.39 1.76
N GLN A 87 -28.00 31.36 2.72
CA GLN A 87 -29.39 30.93 2.56
C GLN A 87 -30.25 32.09 2.08
N PHE A 88 -30.56 32.11 0.78
CA PHE A 88 -31.32 33.18 0.16
C PHE A 88 -32.62 32.67 -0.46
N VAL A 89 -33.65 33.53 -0.40
CA VAL A 89 -34.83 33.43 -1.25
C VAL A 89 -34.77 34.61 -2.20
N SER A 90 -34.83 34.38 -3.51
CA SER A 90 -34.90 35.45 -4.50
C SER A 90 -36.18 35.40 -5.30
N LEU A 91 -36.78 36.56 -5.55
CA LEU A 91 -37.99 36.77 -6.32
C LEU A 91 -37.64 37.61 -7.55
N TYR A 92 -37.72 37.02 -8.72
CA TYR A 92 -37.67 37.73 -10.00
C TYR A 92 -39.09 38.01 -10.50
N ARG A 93 -39.28 39.11 -11.20
CA ARG A 93 -40.57 39.48 -11.81
C ARG A 93 -40.40 39.82 -13.28
N GLU A 94 -41.21 39.19 -14.13
CA GLU A 94 -41.12 39.31 -15.60
C GLU A 94 -41.33 40.73 -16.14
N SER A 95 -42.02 41.60 -15.40
CA SER A 95 -42.35 42.96 -15.84
C SER A 95 -41.45 44.05 -15.26
N GLY A 96 -40.21 43.75 -14.85
CA GLY A 96 -39.40 44.76 -14.16
C GLY A 96 -37.90 44.57 -14.10
N ASP A 97 -37.32 43.56 -14.76
CA ASP A 97 -35.87 43.25 -14.81
C ASP A 97 -35.12 43.31 -13.46
N LEU A 98 -35.88 43.15 -12.37
CA LEU A 98 -35.42 43.32 -11.00
C LEU A 98 -35.66 42.03 -10.22
N VAL A 99 -34.62 41.60 -9.51
CA VAL A 99 -34.63 40.45 -8.61
C VAL A 99 -34.54 40.98 -7.18
N LYS A 100 -35.56 40.74 -6.37
CA LYS A 100 -35.52 40.99 -4.93
C LYS A 100 -34.94 39.78 -4.23
N VAL A 101 -33.90 39.95 -3.43
CA VAL A 101 -33.22 38.88 -2.71
C VAL A 101 -33.38 39.11 -1.22
N TRP A 102 -33.95 38.14 -0.53
CA TRP A 102 -33.99 38.07 0.93
C TRP A 102 -32.91 37.11 1.40
N THR A 103 -32.15 37.56 2.39
CA THR A 103 -31.04 36.80 2.97
C THR A 103 -31.28 36.55 4.44
N CYS A 104 -30.83 35.38 4.93
CA CYS A 104 -30.84 35.07 6.37
C CYS A 104 -29.73 35.78 7.14
N GLN A 105 -28.77 36.39 6.43
CA GLN A 105 -27.67 37.06 7.11
C GLN A 105 -28.11 38.42 7.64
N ALA A 106 -27.71 38.72 8.88
CA ALA A 106 -27.79 40.06 9.42
C ALA A 106 -27.07 41.01 8.45
N ALA A 107 -27.74 42.10 8.07
CA ALA A 107 -27.09 43.13 7.26
C ALA A 107 -25.86 43.65 8.03
N PRO A 108 -24.68 43.76 7.41
CA PRO A 108 -23.54 44.37 8.07
C PRO A 108 -23.93 45.80 8.48
N GLU A 109 -23.57 46.21 9.70
CA GLU A 109 -23.89 47.53 10.26
C GLU A 109 -23.24 48.69 9.47
N GLN A 110 -22.38 48.40 8.49
CA GLN A 110 -21.80 49.38 7.57
C GLN A 110 -21.90 48.90 6.10
N PRO A 111 -22.40 49.74 5.16
CA PRO A 111 -22.63 49.36 3.76
C PRO A 111 -21.37 49.09 2.93
N ASP A 112 -20.19 49.59 3.33
CA ASP A 112 -19.03 49.71 2.43
C ASP A 112 -17.82 48.83 2.81
N VAL A 113 -17.97 47.92 3.78
CA VAL A 113 -16.98 46.85 4.01
C VAL A 113 -17.74 45.54 4.23
N PRO A 114 -17.68 44.56 3.30
CA PRO A 114 -18.23 43.24 3.57
C PRO A 114 -17.44 42.64 4.73
N ALA A 115 -18.08 42.52 5.89
CA ALA A 115 -17.55 41.69 6.95
C ALA A 115 -17.37 40.27 6.38
N PRO A 116 -16.18 39.66 6.48
CA PRO A 116 -15.98 38.31 5.95
C PRO A 116 -16.99 37.38 6.63
N THR A 117 -17.87 36.75 5.85
CA THR A 117 -18.77 35.71 6.32
C THR A 117 -17.92 34.60 6.92
N VAL A 118 -17.90 34.48 8.24
CA VAL A 118 -17.26 33.35 8.92
C VAL A 118 -18.11 32.11 8.64
N LEU A 119 -17.53 31.16 7.92
CA LEU A 119 -18.15 29.87 7.66
C LEU A 119 -18.11 29.00 8.92
N ASP A 120 -19.11 28.16 9.13
CA ASP A 120 -19.05 27.05 10.10
C ASP A 120 -18.16 25.91 9.56
N GLY A 121 -17.96 24.84 10.33
CA GLY A 121 -17.07 23.75 9.94
C GLY A 121 -17.46 23.08 8.62
N ALA A 122 -18.74 22.75 8.46
CA ALA A 122 -19.28 22.18 7.23
C ALA A 122 -19.16 23.15 6.03
N GLY A 123 -19.40 24.45 6.24
CA GLY A 123 -19.22 25.49 5.24
C GLY A 123 -17.76 25.61 4.80
N CYS A 124 -16.80 25.49 5.72
CA CYS A 124 -15.37 25.47 5.40
C CYS A 124 -15.00 24.26 4.53
N LEU A 125 -15.45 23.05 4.90
CA LEU A 125 -15.17 21.83 4.12
C LEU A 125 -15.83 21.86 2.74
N THR A 126 -17.03 22.43 2.63
CA THR A 126 -17.68 22.66 1.33
C THR A 126 -16.88 23.64 0.48
N ARG A 127 -16.39 24.74 1.07
CA ARG A 127 -15.54 25.71 0.38
C ARG A 127 -14.19 25.12 -0.05
N LEU A 128 -13.60 24.23 0.75
CA LEU A 128 -12.39 23.50 0.38
C LEU A 128 -12.59 22.66 -0.89
N GLY A 129 -13.72 21.95 -1.02
CA GLY A 129 -14.06 21.22 -2.25
C GLY A 129 -14.21 22.11 -3.48
N LEU A 130 -14.78 23.31 -3.32
CA LEU A 130 -14.85 24.30 -4.41
C LEU A 130 -13.48 24.80 -4.86
N ILE A 131 -12.53 24.94 -3.94
CA ILE A 131 -11.15 25.34 -4.28
C ILE A 131 -10.42 24.20 -4.98
N ALA A 132 -10.57 22.96 -4.51
CA ALA A 132 -9.99 21.77 -5.15
C ALA A 132 -10.50 21.60 -6.60
N LEU A 133 -11.78 21.88 -6.84
CA LEU A 133 -12.36 21.82 -8.18
C LEU A 133 -11.65 22.78 -9.17
N GLY A 134 -11.24 23.95 -8.70
CA GLY A 134 -10.51 24.95 -9.49
C GLY A 134 -11.33 25.46 -10.68
N ALA A 135 -10.70 25.53 -11.85
CA ALA A 135 -11.33 26.03 -13.09
C ALA A 135 -12.15 24.98 -13.85
N ARG A 136 -12.38 23.78 -13.28
CA ARG A 136 -13.08 22.68 -13.93
C ARG A 136 -14.60 22.94 -13.94
N GLU A 137 -15.16 23.36 -15.07
CA GLU A 137 -16.58 23.76 -15.17
C GLU A 137 -17.56 22.57 -15.33
N ASN A 138 -17.08 21.41 -15.79
CA ASN A 138 -17.92 20.24 -16.14
C ASN A 138 -18.10 19.23 -15.00
N VAL A 139 -17.50 19.49 -13.85
CA VAL A 139 -17.48 18.58 -12.69
C VAL A 139 -17.94 19.38 -11.47
N ARG A 140 -18.69 18.75 -10.57
CA ARG A 140 -19.07 19.28 -9.28
C ARG A 140 -18.46 18.41 -8.19
N LEU A 141 -18.19 18.99 -7.03
CA LEU A 141 -17.61 18.27 -5.90
C LEU A 141 -18.39 18.54 -4.59
N PRO A 142 -19.66 18.12 -4.49
CA PRO A 142 -20.42 18.23 -3.24
C PRO A 142 -19.74 17.57 -2.04
N TYR A 143 -19.96 18.19 -0.89
CA TYR A 143 -19.65 17.67 0.45
C TYR A 143 -20.91 17.03 1.05
N PRO A 144 -21.09 15.70 0.95
CA PRO A 144 -22.26 15.01 1.46
C PRO A 144 -22.21 14.84 2.99
N ALA A 145 -23.29 14.31 3.56
CA ALA A 145 -23.25 13.78 4.92
C ALA A 145 -22.15 12.71 5.03
N GLN A 146 -21.45 12.72 6.16
CA GLN A 146 -20.34 11.81 6.40
C GLN A 146 -20.88 10.51 7.01
N GLU A 147 -20.62 9.40 6.33
CA GLU A 147 -21.11 8.07 6.71
C GLU A 147 -19.94 7.11 6.86
N ASP A 148 -19.93 6.38 7.97
CA ASP A 148 -18.95 5.32 8.18
C ASP A 148 -19.28 4.12 7.30
N LYS A 149 -18.28 3.60 6.59
CA LYS A 149 -18.44 2.47 5.68
C LYS A 149 -17.34 1.45 5.90
N ALA A 150 -17.72 0.18 5.96
CA ALA A 150 -16.79 -0.93 6.04
C ALA A 150 -17.16 -1.98 5.01
N PHE A 151 -16.16 -2.42 4.25
CA PHE A 151 -16.21 -3.65 3.48
C PHE A 151 -15.45 -4.71 4.28
N MET A 152 -16.19 -5.38 5.16
CA MET A 152 -15.63 -6.31 6.14
C MET A 152 -16.30 -7.69 6.10
N TRP A 153 -15.57 -8.67 6.62
CA TRP A 153 -16.08 -10.01 6.85
C TRP A 153 -16.85 -10.04 8.18
N LYS A 154 -18.14 -10.37 8.16
CA LYS A 154 -19.01 -10.35 9.37
C LYS A 154 -18.72 -11.46 10.40
N ALA A 155 -17.73 -12.32 10.16
CA ALA A 155 -17.27 -13.29 11.14
C ALA A 155 -15.73 -13.44 11.08
N PRO A 156 -15.00 -12.76 11.98
CA PRO A 156 -13.65 -13.18 12.36
C PRO A 156 -13.68 -14.42 13.27
N SER A 157 -14.89 -14.96 13.53
CA SER A 157 -15.15 -16.10 14.38
C SER A 157 -14.54 -17.38 13.79
N PHE A 158 -13.22 -17.55 13.95
CA PHE A 158 -12.48 -18.79 13.75
C PHE A 158 -13.00 -19.67 12.61
N HIS A 159 -13.19 -19.09 11.42
CA HIS A 159 -13.49 -19.94 10.27
C HIS A 159 -12.21 -20.76 10.00
N PRO A 160 -12.25 -22.10 10.00
CA PRO A 160 -11.06 -22.92 9.80
C PRO A 160 -10.30 -22.59 8.50
N LEU A 161 -11.02 -22.06 7.50
CA LEU A 161 -10.45 -21.61 6.22
C LEU A 161 -9.95 -20.15 6.22
N GLN A 162 -10.01 -19.41 7.32
CA GLN A 162 -9.52 -18.02 7.36
C GLN A 162 -8.01 -17.93 7.10
N VAL A 163 -7.25 -18.95 7.50
CA VAL A 163 -5.83 -19.12 7.12
C VAL A 163 -5.65 -19.24 5.60
N LEU A 164 -6.66 -19.72 4.89
CA LEU A 164 -6.68 -19.88 3.45
C LEU A 164 -7.32 -18.69 2.72
N GLU A 165 -7.78 -17.65 3.44
CA GLU A 165 -8.44 -16.47 2.86
C GLU A 165 -7.63 -15.88 1.70
N ASN A 166 -6.33 -15.67 1.90
CA ASN A 166 -5.44 -15.11 0.89
C ASN A 166 -5.22 -16.03 -0.32
N VAL A 167 -5.43 -17.34 -0.15
CA VAL A 167 -5.35 -18.32 -1.24
C VAL A 167 -6.63 -18.26 -2.06
N TYR A 168 -7.80 -18.27 -1.41
CA TYR A 168 -9.09 -18.12 -2.08
C TYR A 168 -9.23 -16.77 -2.79
N GLN A 169 -8.84 -15.67 -2.17
CA GLN A 169 -8.81 -14.35 -2.81
C GLN A 169 -7.98 -14.36 -4.09
N ARG A 170 -6.76 -14.91 -4.05
CA ARG A 170 -5.92 -15.01 -5.25
C ARG A 170 -6.51 -15.90 -6.33
N VAL A 171 -7.09 -17.04 -5.97
CA VAL A 171 -7.73 -17.95 -6.93
C VAL A 171 -8.92 -17.27 -7.60
N VAL A 172 -9.80 -16.64 -6.81
CA VAL A 172 -10.97 -15.93 -7.31
C VAL A 172 -10.56 -14.74 -8.20
N ARG A 173 -9.53 -13.99 -7.80
CA ARG A 173 -9.04 -12.85 -8.57
C ARG A 173 -8.42 -13.25 -9.89
N LYS A 174 -7.63 -14.33 -9.90
CA LYS A 174 -7.07 -14.90 -11.12
C LYS A 174 -8.18 -15.39 -12.06
N ALA A 175 -9.19 -16.07 -11.53
CA ALA A 175 -10.35 -16.49 -12.32
C ALA A 175 -11.18 -15.31 -12.86
N GLY A 176 -11.31 -14.23 -12.08
CA GLY A 176 -11.98 -13.00 -12.48
C GLY A 176 -11.20 -12.18 -13.53
N HIS A 177 -9.88 -12.36 -13.64
CA HIS A 177 -9.05 -11.67 -14.62
C HIS A 177 -9.35 -12.09 -16.07
N ASP A 178 -9.94 -13.28 -16.25
CA ASP A 178 -10.40 -13.81 -17.53
C ASP A 178 -11.91 -13.56 -17.78
N ALA A 179 -12.60 -12.83 -16.88
CA ALA A 179 -14.02 -12.56 -17.01
C ALA A 179 -14.32 -11.41 -17.99
N ILE A 180 -15.39 -11.54 -18.77
CA ILE A 180 -15.87 -10.53 -19.74
C ILE A 180 -16.65 -9.39 -19.03
N SER A 181 -16.96 -9.54 -17.73
CA SER A 181 -17.71 -8.59 -16.89
C SER A 181 -16.80 -7.75 -15.99
N ASP A 182 -17.40 -6.85 -15.18
CA ASP A 182 -16.70 -6.14 -14.11
C ASP A 182 -15.98 -7.14 -13.18
N GLN A 183 -14.65 -7.08 -13.23
CA GLN A 183 -13.76 -7.99 -12.54
C GLN A 183 -13.90 -7.88 -11.02
N VAL A 184 -14.13 -6.69 -10.47
CA VAL A 184 -14.25 -6.46 -9.02
C VAL A 184 -15.57 -7.04 -8.50
N GLN A 185 -16.65 -6.85 -9.26
CA GLN A 185 -17.95 -7.42 -8.92
C GLN A 185 -17.92 -8.96 -8.95
N ALA A 186 -17.40 -9.55 -10.02
CA ALA A 186 -17.30 -11.02 -10.16
C ALA A 186 -16.44 -11.66 -9.05
N GLN A 187 -15.36 -10.97 -8.66
CA GLN A 187 -14.50 -11.40 -7.56
C GLN A 187 -15.22 -11.33 -6.21
N THR A 188 -15.92 -10.23 -5.95
CA THR A 188 -16.70 -10.00 -4.73
C THR A 188 -17.79 -11.07 -4.59
N GLU A 189 -18.61 -11.27 -5.62
CA GLU A 189 -19.69 -12.28 -5.64
C GLU A 189 -19.16 -13.72 -5.44
N THR A 190 -18.00 -14.04 -6.00
CA THR A 190 -17.41 -15.38 -5.84
C THR A 190 -16.85 -15.58 -4.43
N LEU A 191 -16.19 -14.57 -3.87
CA LEU A 191 -15.71 -14.62 -2.48
C LEU A 191 -16.87 -14.66 -1.47
N ALA A 192 -17.98 -13.98 -1.76
CA ALA A 192 -19.20 -14.01 -0.94
C ALA A 192 -19.79 -15.42 -0.76
N ARG A 193 -19.47 -16.37 -1.66
CA ARG A 193 -19.89 -17.78 -1.54
C ARG A 193 -19.18 -18.53 -0.41
N TYR A 194 -17.97 -18.10 -0.06
CA TYR A 194 -17.11 -18.76 0.92
C TYR A 194 -17.04 -17.99 2.24
N PHE A 195 -17.27 -16.68 2.19
CA PHE A 195 -17.11 -15.78 3.32
C PHE A 195 -18.27 -14.79 3.35
N ILE A 196 -18.85 -14.55 4.52
CA ILE A 196 -19.96 -13.60 4.67
C ILE A 196 -19.41 -12.17 4.51
N GLN A 197 -19.73 -11.56 3.37
CA GLN A 197 -19.47 -10.16 3.06
C GLN A 197 -20.70 -9.34 3.38
N ASP A 198 -20.52 -8.15 3.94
CA ASP A 198 -21.60 -7.17 3.99
C ASP A 198 -21.01 -5.76 3.85
N PRO A 199 -21.42 -4.95 2.85
CA PRO A 199 -21.27 -3.51 2.92
C PRO A 199 -22.05 -3.02 4.15
N GLY A 200 -21.35 -2.56 5.17
CA GLY A 200 -21.98 -2.21 6.44
C GLY A 200 -21.24 -1.10 7.18
N SER A 201 -21.65 -0.82 8.41
CA SER A 201 -20.93 0.09 9.29
C SER A 201 -19.73 -0.62 9.92
N PRO A 202 -18.61 0.09 10.18
CA PRO A 202 -17.51 -0.41 10.99
C PRO A 202 -18.02 -0.98 12.33
N ALA A 203 -17.61 -2.20 12.65
CA ALA A 203 -18.03 -2.88 13.87
C ALA A 203 -16.85 -3.61 14.54
N LEU A 204 -16.80 -3.59 15.87
CA LEU A 204 -15.81 -4.34 16.63
C LEU A 204 -15.96 -5.85 16.42
N PHE A 205 -14.84 -6.56 16.36
CA PHE A 205 -14.80 -8.02 16.30
C PHE A 205 -15.19 -8.65 17.62
N ARG A 206 -14.77 -8.07 18.75
CA ARG A 206 -15.25 -8.51 20.07
C ARG A 206 -16.57 -7.83 20.37
N TYR A 207 -17.61 -8.62 20.67
CA TYR A 207 -18.98 -8.16 20.87
C TYR A 207 -19.08 -7.19 22.06
N LYS A 208 -18.91 -5.90 21.76
CA LYS A 208 -19.24 -4.78 22.62
C LYS A 208 -19.75 -3.68 21.68
N PRO A 209 -21.04 -3.29 21.76
CA PRO A 209 -21.49 -2.12 21.02
C PRO A 209 -20.67 -0.91 21.50
N LEU A 210 -20.16 -0.14 20.55
CA LEU A 210 -19.71 1.21 20.85
C LEU A 210 -20.96 2.04 21.17
N ASP A 211 -20.85 2.95 22.13
CA ASP A 211 -21.90 3.95 22.32
C ASP A 211 -22.02 4.73 21.01
N ALA A 212 -23.23 4.82 20.45
CA ALA A 212 -23.46 5.59 19.25
C ALA A 212 -23.15 7.06 19.57
N PHE A 213 -22.17 7.64 18.88
CA PHE A 213 -21.88 9.06 19.00
C PHE A 213 -22.95 9.84 18.24
N GLU A 214 -23.99 10.29 18.96
CA GLU A 214 -25.06 11.12 18.41
C GLU A 214 -24.52 12.46 17.91
N GLY A 215 -24.87 12.85 16.68
CA GLY A 215 -24.50 14.14 16.10
C GLY A 215 -24.15 14.06 14.61
N GLN A 216 -24.15 15.20 13.93
CA GLN A 216 -23.63 15.31 12.57
C GLN A 216 -22.10 15.38 12.63
N HIS A 217 -21.42 14.45 11.96
CA HIS A 217 -19.96 14.37 11.93
C HIS A 217 -19.39 15.00 10.66
N LEU A 218 -18.18 15.56 10.76
CA LEU A 218 -17.49 16.21 9.65
C LEU A 218 -16.45 15.33 8.93
N ALA A 219 -16.21 14.12 9.46
CA ALA A 219 -15.38 13.08 8.87
C ALA A 219 -16.08 11.72 8.99
N ALA A 220 -15.53 10.72 8.29
CA ALA A 220 -16.01 9.34 8.29
C ALA A 220 -14.87 8.36 8.55
N VAL A 221 -15.19 7.24 9.20
CA VAL A 221 -14.31 6.07 9.30
C VAL A 221 -14.62 5.13 8.14
N LYS A 222 -13.60 4.81 7.34
CA LYS A 222 -13.70 3.81 6.27
C LYS A 222 -12.78 2.62 6.51
N MET A 223 -13.25 1.42 6.22
CA MET A 223 -12.46 0.19 6.31
C MET A 223 -12.59 -0.68 5.06
N ASN A 224 -11.47 -1.24 4.60
CA ASN A 224 -11.45 -2.18 3.49
C ASN A 224 -10.64 -3.44 3.84
N HIS A 225 -11.33 -4.59 3.92
CA HIS A 225 -10.74 -5.91 4.13
C HIS A 225 -10.65 -6.75 2.85
N LEU A 226 -10.94 -6.17 1.69
CA LEU A 226 -10.89 -6.89 0.40
C LEU A 226 -9.53 -6.82 -0.28
N ILE A 227 -8.61 -5.98 0.19
CA ILE A 227 -7.27 -5.84 -0.41
C ILE A 227 -6.44 -7.10 -0.13
N ASP A 228 -5.81 -7.66 -1.16
CA ASP A 228 -5.08 -8.95 -1.06
C ASP A 228 -3.90 -8.92 -0.08
N SER A 229 -3.24 -7.77 0.03
CA SER A 229 -1.95 -7.64 0.71
C SER A 229 -2.07 -7.09 2.13
N PHE A 230 -3.13 -6.34 2.45
CA PHE A 230 -3.32 -5.72 3.76
C PHE A 230 -4.79 -5.45 4.10
N TYR A 231 -5.08 -5.14 5.36
CA TYR A 231 -6.32 -4.51 5.79
C TYR A 231 -6.10 -3.00 5.89
N LEU A 232 -7.09 -2.21 5.50
CA LEU A 232 -7.00 -0.75 5.48
C LEU A 232 -8.05 -0.12 6.37
N PHE A 233 -7.64 0.84 7.19
CA PHE A 233 -8.48 1.70 8.00
C PHE A 233 -8.18 3.15 7.67
N ARG A 234 -9.21 3.98 7.58
CA ARG A 234 -9.09 5.38 7.23
C ARG A 234 -9.96 6.25 8.12
N LEU A 235 -9.43 7.40 8.51
CA LEU A 235 -10.22 8.57 8.87
C LEU A 235 -10.08 9.57 7.72
N LEU A 236 -11.20 10.02 7.16
CA LEU A 236 -11.19 10.91 6.00
C LEU A 236 -12.43 11.81 5.95
N VAL A 237 -12.38 12.82 5.10
CA VAL A 237 -13.52 13.65 4.72
C VAL A 237 -13.97 13.22 3.33
N ASN A 238 -15.20 12.71 3.21
CA ASN A 238 -15.75 12.21 1.96
C ASN A 238 -16.36 13.35 1.13
N TYR A 239 -16.08 13.33 -0.17
CA TYR A 239 -16.64 14.18 -1.21
C TYR A 239 -17.21 13.30 -2.32
N ARG A 240 -18.08 13.85 -3.16
CA ARG A 240 -18.61 13.16 -4.33
C ARG A 240 -18.38 14.02 -5.56
N ALA A 241 -17.59 13.54 -6.51
CA ALA A 241 -17.50 14.14 -7.83
C ALA A 241 -18.74 13.77 -8.66
N GLU A 242 -19.32 14.76 -9.33
CA GLU A 242 -20.49 14.59 -10.20
C GLU A 242 -20.23 15.28 -11.54
N ALA A 243 -20.43 14.59 -12.65
CA ALA A 243 -20.22 15.14 -13.99
C ALA A 243 -21.29 14.64 -14.97
N ASN A 244 -21.48 15.36 -16.07
CA ASN A 244 -22.37 14.91 -17.16
C ASN A 244 -21.71 13.83 -18.05
N GLU A 245 -20.41 13.62 -17.89
CA GLU A 245 -19.61 12.64 -18.62
C GLU A 245 -18.97 11.65 -17.64
N ALA A 246 -18.39 10.58 -18.19
CA ALA A 246 -17.68 9.60 -17.38
C ALA A 246 -16.49 10.24 -16.63
N ILE A 247 -16.48 10.14 -15.30
CA ILE A 247 -15.36 10.60 -14.47
C ILE A 247 -14.22 9.59 -14.61
N SER A 248 -13.06 10.04 -15.08
CA SER A 248 -11.87 9.19 -15.15
C SER A 248 -11.26 8.96 -13.77
N ASP A 249 -10.58 7.83 -13.61
CA ASP A 249 -9.83 7.53 -12.39
C ASP A 249 -8.73 8.57 -12.12
N ASP A 250 -8.07 9.07 -13.16
CA ASP A 250 -7.10 10.16 -13.07
C ASP A 250 -7.72 11.42 -12.45
N LEU A 251 -8.89 11.83 -12.91
CA LEU A 251 -9.58 13.01 -12.37
C LEU A 251 -9.99 12.79 -10.91
N ARG A 252 -10.45 11.58 -10.56
CA ARG A 252 -10.81 11.22 -9.19
C ARG A 252 -9.59 11.29 -8.26
N ALA A 253 -8.45 10.77 -8.70
CA ALA A 253 -7.18 10.79 -7.96
C ALA A 253 -6.67 12.24 -7.81
N GLU A 254 -6.70 13.04 -8.88
CA GLU A 254 -6.33 14.46 -8.84
C GLU A 254 -7.17 15.24 -7.83
N LEU A 255 -8.49 15.09 -7.86
CA LEU A 255 -9.39 15.81 -6.93
C LEU A 255 -9.15 15.39 -5.49
N SER A 256 -8.93 14.10 -5.22
CA SER A 256 -8.62 13.62 -3.87
C SER A 256 -7.29 14.17 -3.37
N GLY A 257 -6.27 14.22 -4.23
CA GLY A 257 -4.99 14.82 -3.88
C GLY A 257 -5.05 16.32 -3.64
N ASP A 258 -5.79 17.06 -4.46
CA ASP A 258 -6.03 18.49 -4.25
C ASP A 258 -6.72 18.74 -2.91
N LEU A 259 -7.76 17.96 -2.59
CA LEU A 259 -8.48 18.02 -1.32
C LEU A 259 -7.55 17.77 -0.12
N THR A 260 -6.79 16.67 -0.16
CA THR A 260 -5.83 16.29 0.87
C THR A 260 -4.74 17.36 1.05
N LYS A 261 -4.14 17.84 -0.03
CA LYS A 261 -3.09 18.88 0.01
C LYS A 261 -3.62 20.19 0.56
N LEU A 262 -4.81 20.64 0.16
CA LEU A 262 -5.42 21.86 0.69
C LEU A 262 -5.65 21.75 2.20
N LEU A 263 -6.03 20.56 2.67
CA LEU A 263 -6.26 20.33 4.09
C LEU A 263 -4.96 20.31 4.90
N HIS A 264 -3.89 19.69 4.39
CA HIS A 264 -2.62 19.52 5.14
C HIS A 264 -1.56 20.60 4.91
N ASN A 265 -1.51 21.19 3.71
CA ASN A 265 -0.42 22.10 3.27
C ASN A 265 -0.83 23.56 3.20
N GLY A 266 -1.98 23.90 3.80
CA GLY A 266 -2.46 25.27 3.88
C GLY A 266 -1.53 26.21 4.65
N ASP A 267 -1.94 27.48 4.73
CA ASP A 267 -1.24 28.52 5.49
C ASP A 267 -0.98 28.04 6.93
N ARG A 268 0.27 27.72 7.25
CA ARG A 268 0.65 27.17 8.56
C ARG A 268 0.26 28.08 9.70
N ALA A 269 0.20 29.40 9.51
CA ALA A 269 -0.24 30.30 10.58
C ALA A 269 -1.71 30.09 10.94
N LYS A 270 -2.53 29.62 10.00
CA LYS A 270 -3.98 29.44 10.14
C LYS A 270 -4.41 27.98 10.29
N MET A 271 -3.60 27.03 9.84
CA MET A 271 -3.93 25.60 9.82
C MET A 271 -3.05 24.75 10.76
N LYS A 272 -2.16 25.36 11.56
CA LYS A 272 -1.28 24.64 12.51
C LYS A 272 -2.04 23.70 13.46
N TRP A 273 -3.25 24.10 13.85
CA TRP A 273 -4.08 23.34 14.78
C TRP A 273 -4.37 21.92 14.26
N LEU A 274 -4.52 21.73 12.95
CA LEU A 274 -4.80 20.43 12.36
C LEU A 274 -3.58 19.53 12.41
N SER A 275 -2.40 20.03 12.03
CA SER A 275 -1.17 19.25 12.03
C SER A 275 -0.73 18.90 13.46
N GLU A 276 -0.89 19.79 14.43
CA GLU A 276 -0.66 19.50 15.85
C GLU A 276 -1.59 18.43 16.39
N TRP A 277 -2.88 18.50 16.03
CA TRP A 277 -3.86 17.49 16.41
C TRP A 277 -3.51 16.12 15.79
N LEU A 278 -3.21 16.07 14.50
CA LEU A 278 -2.82 14.83 13.80
C LEU A 278 -1.54 14.22 14.39
N THR A 279 -0.50 15.01 14.67
CA THR A 279 0.71 14.53 15.39
C THR A 279 0.34 13.83 16.69
N LYS A 280 -0.53 14.47 17.49
CA LYS A 280 -0.98 13.91 18.77
C LYS A 280 -1.78 12.61 18.58
N LYS A 281 -2.63 12.54 17.56
CA LYS A 281 -3.44 11.35 17.26
C LYS A 281 -2.62 10.17 16.78
N ILE A 282 -1.60 10.42 15.98
CA ILE A 282 -0.67 9.39 15.53
C ILE A 282 0.17 8.86 16.70
N GLY A 283 0.60 9.74 17.61
CA GLY A 283 1.21 9.32 18.87
C GLY A 283 0.28 8.49 19.76
N ALA A 284 -1.01 8.84 19.82
CA ALA A 284 -2.01 8.08 20.56
C ALA A 284 -2.23 6.67 19.97
N LEU A 285 -2.37 6.54 18.64
CA LEU A 285 -2.46 5.25 17.95
C LEU A 285 -1.23 4.39 18.24
N GLY A 286 -0.04 4.98 18.20
CA GLY A 286 1.20 4.29 18.54
C GLY A 286 1.23 3.78 19.99
N ALA A 287 0.74 4.58 20.94
CA ALA A 287 0.62 4.16 22.33
C ALA A 287 -0.40 3.02 22.50
N THR A 288 -1.56 3.12 21.87
CA THR A 288 -2.61 2.08 21.86
C THR A 288 -2.08 0.76 21.29
N ALA A 289 -1.44 0.80 20.13
CA ALA A 289 -0.87 -0.39 19.50
C ALA A 289 0.25 -1.02 20.36
N ASN A 290 1.12 -0.18 20.94
CA ASN A 290 2.20 -0.66 21.82
C ASN A 290 1.70 -1.30 23.12
N ALA A 291 0.54 -0.88 23.63
CA ALA A 291 -0.08 -1.50 24.81
C ALA A 291 -0.41 -3.00 24.60
N LEU A 292 -0.54 -3.45 23.34
CA LEU A 292 -0.80 -4.85 23.00
C LEU A 292 0.44 -5.77 23.12
N ASN A 293 1.64 -5.19 23.31
CA ASN A 293 2.91 -5.91 23.47
C ASN A 293 3.15 -6.42 24.91
N ALA A 294 2.10 -6.78 25.65
CA ALA A 294 2.18 -7.16 27.06
C ALA A 294 3.16 -8.32 27.37
N ASN A 295 3.69 -8.34 28.60
CA ASN A 295 4.58 -9.39 29.13
C ASN A 295 5.91 -9.59 28.36
N GLY A 296 6.44 -8.54 27.73
CA GLY A 296 7.76 -8.57 27.09
C GLY A 296 7.82 -9.34 25.77
N LYS A 297 6.67 -9.72 25.19
CA LYS A 297 6.60 -10.31 23.86
C LYS A 297 6.14 -9.26 22.86
N GLN A 298 7.02 -8.84 21.97
CA GLN A 298 6.65 -7.98 20.84
C GLN A 298 5.73 -8.77 19.90
N ARG A 299 4.45 -8.40 19.85
CA ARG A 299 3.40 -8.96 19.00
C ARG A 299 3.05 -8.03 17.85
N VAL A 300 3.22 -6.73 18.06
CA VAL A 300 2.79 -5.66 17.15
C VAL A 300 3.88 -4.59 17.04
N ILE A 301 4.04 -4.03 15.84
CA ILE A 301 4.87 -2.85 15.56
C ILE A 301 3.96 -1.79 14.92
N PHE A 302 3.97 -0.56 15.44
CA PHE A 302 3.30 0.60 14.85
C PHE A 302 4.32 1.64 14.42
N PHE A 303 4.15 2.24 13.25
CA PHE A 303 4.99 3.33 12.78
C PHE A 303 4.30 4.19 11.70
N LEU A 304 4.73 5.45 11.59
CA LEU A 304 4.47 6.35 10.47
C LEU A 304 5.39 5.99 9.31
N LYS A 305 4.85 5.90 8.09
CA LYS A 305 5.58 5.60 6.85
C LYS A 305 5.49 6.75 5.84
N GLY A 306 6.09 6.57 4.66
CA GLY A 306 5.96 7.51 3.55
C GLY A 306 6.73 8.82 3.70
N GLY A 307 6.32 9.84 2.95
CA GLY A 307 7.04 11.11 2.82
C GLY A 307 7.11 11.94 4.11
N ARG A 308 6.05 11.89 4.94
CA ARG A 308 6.03 12.58 6.23
C ARG A 308 6.97 11.91 7.22
N ALA A 309 6.99 10.57 7.28
CA ALA A 309 7.94 9.83 8.12
C ALA A 309 9.39 10.16 7.78
N LEU A 310 9.72 10.25 6.49
CA LEU A 310 11.05 10.67 6.05
C LEU A 310 11.43 12.05 6.62
N ASN A 311 10.50 13.00 6.65
CA ASN A 311 10.73 14.32 7.23
C ASN A 311 10.96 14.30 8.75
N TYR A 312 10.26 13.43 9.49
CA TYR A 312 10.59 13.17 10.91
C TYR A 312 12.02 12.65 11.06
N PHE A 313 12.42 11.69 10.22
CA PHE A 313 13.79 11.18 10.19
C PHE A 313 14.82 12.25 9.82
N LEU A 314 14.53 13.14 8.85
CA LEU A 314 15.43 14.23 8.47
C LEU A 314 15.46 15.37 9.49
N GLY A 315 14.57 15.36 10.49
CA GLY A 315 14.49 16.41 11.51
C GLY A 315 13.79 17.67 11.01
N THR A 316 12.99 17.54 9.96
CA THR A 316 12.17 18.61 9.38
C THR A 316 10.70 18.18 9.28
N PRO A 317 10.07 17.66 10.35
CA PRO A 317 8.69 17.15 10.32
C PRO A 317 7.68 18.19 9.81
N GLU A 318 7.99 19.48 9.99
CA GLU A 318 7.20 20.59 9.48
C GLU A 318 7.14 20.61 7.95
N LYS A 319 8.15 20.11 7.24
CA LYS A 319 8.18 19.98 5.76
C LYS A 319 7.44 18.75 5.24
N GLY A 320 6.71 18.03 6.09
CA GLY A 320 5.83 16.95 5.65
C GLY A 320 4.68 17.52 4.81
N GLU A 321 4.75 17.34 3.49
CA GLU A 321 3.83 17.90 2.49
C GLU A 321 2.61 17.01 2.17
N ASN A 322 2.39 15.84 2.80
CA ASN A 322 1.14 15.05 2.68
C ASN A 322 1.14 13.82 3.64
N ASP A 323 -0.02 13.15 3.70
CA ASP A 323 -0.46 11.89 4.32
C ASP A 323 0.15 11.44 5.65
N TRP A 324 -0.76 11.12 6.58
CA TRP A 324 -0.46 10.45 7.83
C TRP A 324 -0.59 8.94 7.64
N ASP A 325 0.18 8.43 6.69
CA ASP A 325 0.29 7.00 6.40
C ASP A 325 0.95 6.28 7.56
N THR A 326 0.23 5.35 8.15
CA THR A 326 0.73 4.50 9.23
C THR A 326 0.58 3.04 8.90
N GLN A 327 1.37 2.21 9.56
CA GLN A 327 1.30 0.78 9.42
C GLN A 327 1.37 0.10 10.78
N VAL A 328 0.55 -0.94 10.93
CA VAL A 328 0.59 -1.86 12.06
C VAL A 328 0.99 -3.24 11.56
N VAL A 329 2.12 -3.76 12.02
CA VAL A 329 2.62 -5.07 11.61
C VAL A 329 2.48 -6.03 12.78
N ILE A 330 1.64 -7.06 12.60
CA ILE A 330 1.49 -8.15 13.57
C ILE A 330 2.54 -9.21 13.27
N ASN A 331 3.21 -9.71 14.30
CA ASN A 331 4.26 -10.70 14.20
C ASN A 331 3.84 -11.92 13.37
N PRO A 332 4.33 -12.06 12.12
CA PRO A 332 3.90 -13.12 11.21
C PRO A 332 4.38 -14.50 11.67
N ASN A 333 5.28 -14.57 12.66
CA ASN A 333 5.74 -15.82 13.25
C ASN A 333 4.81 -16.37 14.34
N LEU A 334 3.73 -15.65 14.71
CA LEU A 334 2.73 -16.17 15.64
C LEU A 334 2.01 -17.39 15.03
N PRO A 335 1.64 -18.38 15.85
CA PRO A 335 0.68 -19.40 15.43
C PRO A 335 -0.57 -18.76 14.82
N PRO A 336 -1.20 -19.35 13.79
CA PRO A 336 -2.35 -18.75 13.13
C PRO A 336 -3.44 -18.27 14.10
N THR A 337 -3.79 -19.10 15.09
CA THR A 337 -4.78 -18.77 16.13
C THR A 337 -4.40 -17.53 16.93
N GLU A 338 -3.15 -17.43 17.39
CA GLU A 338 -2.63 -16.28 18.12
C GLU A 338 -2.53 -15.02 17.24
N TRP A 339 -2.21 -15.20 15.95
CA TRP A 339 -2.13 -14.09 15.00
C TRP A 339 -3.51 -13.47 14.76
N TYR A 340 -4.54 -14.27 14.47
CA TYR A 340 -5.90 -13.76 14.25
C TYR A 340 -6.53 -13.21 15.54
N GLN A 341 -6.20 -13.76 16.70
CA GLN A 341 -6.55 -13.14 17.98
C GLN A 341 -5.89 -11.76 18.13
N CYS A 342 -4.60 -11.63 17.78
CA CYS A 342 -3.91 -10.35 17.79
C CYS A 342 -4.51 -9.37 16.78
N LEU A 343 -4.91 -9.84 15.60
CA LEU A 343 -5.61 -9.02 14.61
C LEU A 343 -6.91 -8.45 15.18
N ALA A 344 -7.72 -9.26 15.85
CA ALA A 344 -8.94 -8.79 16.48
C ALA A 344 -8.68 -7.75 17.58
N GLU A 345 -7.63 -7.94 18.38
CA GLU A 345 -7.21 -6.98 19.40
C GLU A 345 -6.78 -5.64 18.79
N VAL A 346 -5.96 -5.67 17.74
CA VAL A 346 -5.51 -4.48 16.99
C VAL A 346 -6.69 -3.79 16.32
N HIS A 347 -7.49 -4.54 15.57
CA HIS A 347 -8.67 -4.06 14.86
C HIS A 347 -9.59 -3.26 15.78
N ASP A 348 -9.98 -3.86 16.92
CA ASP A 348 -10.89 -3.23 17.86
C ASP A 348 -10.31 -1.95 18.47
N ALA A 349 -9.01 -1.96 18.76
CA ALA A 349 -8.33 -0.82 19.35
C ALA A 349 -8.23 0.35 18.35
N LEU A 350 -7.89 0.06 17.09
CA LEU A 350 -7.82 1.06 16.03
C LEU A 350 -9.21 1.64 15.71
N LEU A 351 -10.24 0.79 15.58
CA LEU A 351 -11.58 1.27 15.30
C LEU A 351 -12.11 2.17 16.43
N PHE A 352 -11.89 1.79 17.69
CA PHE A 352 -12.26 2.61 18.84
C PHE A 352 -11.58 3.99 18.81
N ASP A 353 -10.27 4.03 18.52
CA ASP A 353 -9.52 5.28 18.42
C ASP A 353 -10.01 6.15 17.25
N LEU A 354 -10.22 5.58 16.06
CA LEU A 354 -10.69 6.32 14.88
C LEU A 354 -12.10 6.90 15.07
N GLU A 355 -13.01 6.15 15.68
CA GLU A 355 -14.35 6.64 16.05
C GLU A 355 -14.27 7.81 17.03
N THR A 356 -13.39 7.72 18.04
CA THR A 356 -13.14 8.82 18.98
C THR A 356 -12.56 10.04 18.25
N PHE A 357 -11.60 9.83 17.35
CA PHE A 357 -10.95 10.91 16.61
C PHE A 357 -11.89 11.59 15.63
N LYS A 358 -12.86 10.88 15.05
CA LYS A 358 -13.92 11.47 14.21
C LYS A 358 -14.73 12.52 14.97
N VAL A 359 -15.15 12.20 16.20
CA VAL A 359 -15.88 13.14 17.06
C VAL A 359 -15.02 14.35 17.42
N GLU A 360 -13.76 14.10 17.80
CA GLU A 360 -12.81 15.17 18.12
C GLU A 360 -12.50 16.06 16.91
N PHE A 361 -12.39 15.49 15.71
CA PHE A 361 -12.15 16.25 14.48
C PHE A 361 -13.32 17.20 14.20
N THR A 362 -14.56 16.74 14.35
CA THR A 362 -15.75 17.61 14.23
C THR A 362 -15.65 18.80 15.17
N GLN A 363 -15.35 18.56 16.46
CA GLN A 363 -15.20 19.64 17.45
C GLN A 363 -14.04 20.58 17.12
N LEU A 364 -12.91 20.03 16.66
CA LEU A 364 -11.71 20.77 16.31
C LEU A 364 -11.97 21.72 15.14
N VAL A 365 -12.64 21.24 14.09
CA VAL A 365 -12.98 22.04 12.91
C VAL A 365 -13.95 23.15 13.29
N GLU A 366 -14.98 22.87 14.08
CA GLU A 366 -15.93 23.90 14.51
C GLU A 366 -15.28 24.98 15.38
N GLN A 367 -14.38 24.59 16.30
CA GLN A 367 -13.63 25.54 17.13
C GLN A 367 -12.71 26.45 16.32
N ASN A 368 -12.17 25.95 15.21
CA ASN A 368 -11.21 26.67 14.36
C ASN A 368 -11.83 27.20 13.05
N ALA A 369 -13.16 27.10 12.88
CA ALA A 369 -13.87 27.54 11.68
C ALA A 369 -13.56 29.00 11.26
N PRO A 370 -13.39 29.97 12.18
CA PRO A 370 -12.97 31.33 11.80
C PRO A 370 -11.58 31.38 11.14
N GLN A 371 -10.61 30.63 11.67
CA GLN A 371 -9.25 30.58 11.11
C GLN A 371 -9.24 29.81 9.79
N PHE A 372 -10.01 28.72 9.71
CA PHE A 372 -10.13 27.91 8.52
C PHE A 372 -10.79 28.70 7.37
N SER A 373 -11.90 29.39 7.66
CA SER A 373 -12.57 30.30 6.72
C SER A 373 -11.61 31.39 6.21
N ALA A 374 -10.82 32.01 7.09
CA ALA A 374 -9.82 33.00 6.72
C ALA A 374 -8.64 32.44 5.90
N TYR A 375 -8.31 31.16 6.04
CA TYR A 375 -7.36 30.47 5.17
C TYR A 375 -7.94 30.31 3.76
N LEU A 376 -9.16 29.78 3.67
CA LEU A 376 -9.84 29.47 2.41
C LEU A 376 -10.15 30.71 1.54
N GLN A 377 -10.13 31.92 2.10
CA GLN A 377 -10.27 33.16 1.32
C GLN A 377 -9.14 33.38 0.32
N ASN A 378 -7.92 32.94 0.66
CA ASN A 378 -6.72 33.16 -0.14
C ASN A 378 -6.12 31.84 -0.66
N ALA A 379 -6.72 30.70 -0.34
CA ALA A 379 -6.28 29.41 -0.85
C ALA A 379 -6.60 29.30 -2.34
N ALA A 380 -5.66 28.73 -3.08
CA ALA A 380 -5.78 28.46 -4.50
C ALA A 380 -5.70 26.94 -4.74
N PRO A 381 -6.26 26.45 -5.87
CA PRO A 381 -6.03 25.07 -6.29
C PRO A 381 -4.54 24.75 -6.25
N GLN A 382 -4.18 23.58 -5.77
CA GLN A 382 -2.78 23.17 -5.71
C GLN A 382 -2.30 22.81 -7.13
N GLU A 383 -1.00 23.01 -7.41
CA GLU A 383 -0.43 22.53 -8.66
C GLU A 383 -0.55 21.00 -8.72
N ILE A 384 -0.91 20.49 -9.90
CA ILE A 384 -1.10 19.06 -10.17
C ILE A 384 0.18 18.33 -9.75
N ASP A 385 0.08 17.49 -8.72
CA ASP A 385 1.13 16.54 -8.35
C ASP A 385 0.47 15.19 -8.08
N ASP A 386 1.13 14.16 -8.59
CA ASP A 386 0.48 12.99 -9.12
C ASP A 386 0.27 11.97 -8.02
N GLU A 387 -0.95 11.94 -7.49
CA GLU A 387 -1.39 10.86 -6.61
C GLU A 387 -1.76 9.62 -7.43
N GLU A 388 -1.57 8.44 -6.81
CA GLU A 388 -1.92 7.17 -7.45
C GLU A 388 -3.45 7.06 -7.47
N ILE A 389 -4.00 6.44 -8.50
CA ILE A 389 -5.37 5.95 -8.43
C ILE A 389 -5.40 4.98 -7.26
N ASP A 390 -6.21 5.27 -6.25
CA ASP A 390 -6.44 4.32 -5.19
C ASP A 390 -7.33 3.18 -5.72
N GLU A 391 -6.69 2.18 -6.33
CA GLU A 391 -7.31 0.93 -6.80
C GLU A 391 -7.99 0.14 -5.68
N HIS A 392 -7.76 0.55 -4.43
CA HIS A 392 -8.27 -0.09 -3.24
C HIS A 392 -9.32 0.76 -2.51
N ASP A 393 -9.77 1.86 -3.12
CA ASP A 393 -10.99 2.51 -2.67
C ASP A 393 -12.12 1.49 -2.86
N ALA A 394 -12.75 1.10 -1.75
CA ALA A 394 -13.82 0.14 -1.83
C ALA A 394 -14.94 0.79 -2.65
N GLY A 395 -15.16 0.27 -3.87
CA GLY A 395 -16.16 0.79 -4.77
C GLY A 395 -17.46 0.99 -4.00
N ASP A 396 -17.96 2.21 -4.03
CA ASP A 396 -19.31 2.44 -3.55
C ASP A 396 -20.25 1.85 -4.59
N ASP A 397 -21.28 1.12 -4.18
CA ASP A 397 -22.38 0.70 -5.07
C ASP A 397 -23.00 1.89 -5.83
N ASP A 398 -22.72 3.12 -5.40
CA ASP A 398 -23.13 4.39 -5.99
C ASP A 398 -22.18 4.96 -7.07
N SER A 399 -20.99 4.38 -7.31
CA SER A 399 -20.07 4.91 -8.33
C SER A 399 -20.56 4.55 -9.74
N LEU A 400 -21.37 5.43 -10.33
CA LEU A 400 -21.77 5.38 -11.73
C LEU A 400 -20.77 6.15 -12.59
N LYS A 401 -20.80 5.98 -13.91
CA LYS A 401 -19.93 6.76 -14.81
C LYS A 401 -19.94 8.27 -14.49
N GLU A 402 -21.10 8.80 -14.12
CA GLU A 402 -21.35 10.22 -13.84
C GLU A 402 -21.10 10.63 -12.37
N HIS A 403 -20.80 9.68 -11.47
CA HIS A 403 -20.61 9.90 -10.03
C HIS A 403 -19.42 9.11 -9.48
N ALA A 404 -18.48 9.79 -8.82
CA ALA A 404 -17.31 9.16 -8.22
C ALA A 404 -17.07 9.67 -6.80
N ASN A 405 -16.66 8.81 -5.89
CA ASN A 405 -16.23 9.28 -4.56
C ASN A 405 -14.84 9.92 -4.64
N CYS A 406 -14.67 11.03 -3.94
CA CYS A 406 -13.39 11.68 -3.70
C CYS A 406 -13.20 11.83 -2.19
N LYS A 407 -11.96 12.07 -1.76
CA LYS A 407 -11.66 12.14 -0.32
C LYS A 407 -10.54 13.11 -0.01
N ALA A 408 -10.63 13.73 1.16
CA ALA A 408 -9.48 14.32 1.83
C ALA A 408 -9.05 13.37 2.94
N GLU A 409 -7.87 12.77 2.82
CA GLU A 409 -7.37 11.78 3.79
C GLU A 409 -6.87 12.47 5.05
N LEU A 410 -7.20 11.94 6.24
CA LEU A 410 -6.68 12.45 7.51
C LEU A 410 -5.67 11.49 8.12
N ILE A 411 -6.04 10.21 8.24
CA ILE A 411 -5.20 9.13 8.78
C ILE A 411 -5.45 7.86 7.99
N ASP A 412 -4.38 7.23 7.50
CA ASP A 412 -4.43 5.93 6.82
C ASP A 412 -3.64 4.90 7.64
N ILE A 413 -4.22 3.73 7.86
CA ILE A 413 -3.60 2.64 8.64
C ILE A 413 -3.68 1.34 7.85
N GLY A 414 -2.52 0.85 7.41
CA GLY A 414 -2.38 -0.46 6.79
C GLY A 414 -2.00 -1.55 7.79
N ILE A 415 -2.58 -2.74 7.64
CA ILE A 415 -2.17 -3.95 8.39
C ILE A 415 -1.83 -5.06 7.39
N PRO A 416 -0.55 -5.34 7.11
CA PRO A 416 -0.16 -6.43 6.23
C PRO A 416 -0.77 -7.76 6.67
N ARG A 417 -1.29 -8.53 5.72
CA ARG A 417 -1.84 -9.85 6.03
C ARG A 417 -0.75 -10.81 6.48
N ARG A 418 -1.10 -11.75 7.37
CA ARG A 418 -0.19 -12.71 8.01
C ARG A 418 0.86 -13.33 7.08
N ASP A 419 0.40 -13.85 5.96
CA ASP A 419 1.21 -14.63 5.02
C ASP A 419 1.65 -13.81 3.80
N SER A 420 1.59 -12.47 3.89
CA SER A 420 2.07 -11.56 2.84
C SER A 420 3.60 -11.39 2.92
N PRO A 421 4.30 -11.21 1.79
CA PRO A 421 5.72 -10.86 1.78
C PRO A 421 6.01 -9.60 2.61
N SER A 422 5.14 -8.60 2.52
CA SER A 422 5.26 -7.33 3.25
C SER A 422 5.22 -7.52 4.77
N ALA A 423 4.33 -8.37 5.31
CA ALA A 423 4.31 -8.64 6.76
C ALA A 423 5.64 -9.22 7.26
N LEU A 424 6.21 -10.16 6.51
CA LEU A 424 7.48 -10.80 6.86
C LEU A 424 8.68 -9.85 6.72
N GLU A 425 8.70 -9.04 5.66
CA GLU A 425 9.73 -8.04 5.40
C GLU A 425 9.74 -6.97 6.50
N GLU A 426 8.61 -6.29 6.67
CA GLU A 426 8.46 -5.21 7.65
C GLU A 426 8.80 -5.71 9.06
N TRP A 427 8.31 -6.89 9.44
CA TRP A 427 8.68 -7.49 10.72
C TRP A 427 10.17 -7.77 10.83
N THR A 428 10.81 -8.28 9.78
CA THR A 428 12.24 -8.60 9.78
C THR A 428 13.10 -7.35 9.94
N HIS A 429 12.74 -6.26 9.28
CA HIS A 429 13.49 -5.01 9.35
C HIS A 429 13.22 -4.23 10.63
N LEU A 430 11.96 -4.17 11.10
CA LEU A 430 11.55 -3.25 12.16
C LEU A 430 11.50 -3.88 13.56
N SER A 431 11.54 -5.21 13.69
CA SER A 431 11.59 -5.86 15.02
C SER A 431 12.95 -5.80 15.71
N THR A 432 13.99 -5.36 14.99
CA THR A 432 15.34 -5.25 15.54
C THR A 432 15.45 -4.02 16.46
N PRO A 433 16.10 -4.12 17.64
CA PRO A 433 16.34 -2.96 18.49
C PRO A 433 17.02 -1.82 17.73
N GLY A 434 16.48 -0.59 17.86
CA GLY A 434 17.01 0.60 17.17
C GLY A 434 16.47 0.82 15.75
N ALA A 435 15.67 -0.10 15.20
CA ALA A 435 15.07 0.07 13.88
C ALA A 435 13.95 1.13 13.84
N LEU A 436 13.41 1.50 15.00
CA LEU A 436 12.37 2.52 15.16
C LEU A 436 12.90 3.67 16.04
N LEU A 437 12.56 4.88 15.64
CA LEU A 437 12.80 6.14 16.34
C LEU A 437 11.48 6.72 16.85
N GLN A 438 11.57 7.67 17.77
CA GLN A 438 10.41 8.39 18.27
C GLN A 438 10.73 9.88 18.47
N SER A 439 9.82 10.75 18.03
CA SER A 439 9.83 12.20 18.28
C SER A 439 8.39 12.68 18.42
N ASP A 440 8.11 13.56 19.37
CA ASP A 440 6.78 14.14 19.59
C ASP A 440 5.65 13.09 19.74
N GLY A 441 5.99 11.92 20.29
CA GLY A 441 5.09 10.78 20.41
C GLY A 441 4.95 9.93 19.15
N VAL A 442 5.36 10.43 17.98
CA VAL A 442 5.29 9.74 16.69
C VAL A 442 6.45 8.75 16.56
N ILE A 443 6.12 7.50 16.23
CA ILE A 443 7.08 6.41 15.99
C ILE A 443 7.32 6.31 14.48
N TYR A 444 8.56 6.24 14.05
CA TYR A 444 8.93 6.17 12.63
C TYR A 444 10.22 5.36 12.41
N PRO A 445 10.45 4.78 11.22
CA PRO A 445 11.63 3.97 10.95
C PRO A 445 12.98 4.70 11.01
N HIS A 446 14.05 3.93 11.19
CA HIS A 446 15.43 4.39 11.06
C HIS A 446 15.89 4.48 9.59
N ARG A 447 17.09 5.02 9.35
CA ARG A 447 17.69 5.28 8.02
C ARG A 447 17.58 4.12 7.03
N GLU A 448 17.91 2.90 7.47
CA GLU A 448 17.99 1.72 6.61
C GLU A 448 16.66 1.41 5.91
N TYR A 449 15.54 1.66 6.61
CA TYR A 449 14.20 1.47 6.06
C TYR A 449 14.00 2.35 4.82
N TYR A 450 14.25 3.66 4.94
CA TYR A 450 14.05 4.60 3.84
C TYR A 450 15.02 4.36 2.68
N LEU A 451 16.27 3.96 2.96
CA LEU A 451 17.21 3.61 1.90
C LEU A 451 16.69 2.44 1.06
N SER A 452 16.24 1.36 1.71
CA SER A 452 15.69 0.19 1.04
C SER A 452 14.38 0.50 0.31
N GLU A 453 13.45 1.21 0.95
CA GLU A 453 12.15 1.59 0.39
C GLU A 453 12.30 2.47 -0.86
N TYR A 454 13.01 3.60 -0.76
CA TYR A 454 13.17 4.50 -1.91
C TYR A 454 14.06 3.89 -3.00
N LEU A 455 15.06 3.06 -2.66
CA LEU A 455 15.82 2.31 -3.67
C LEU A 455 14.91 1.36 -4.46
N MET A 456 14.02 0.62 -3.79
CA MET A 456 13.05 -0.25 -4.45
C MET A 456 12.13 0.56 -5.38
N MET A 457 11.52 1.63 -4.87
CA MET A 457 10.61 2.48 -5.64
C MET A 457 11.27 3.15 -6.85
N VAL A 458 12.56 3.52 -6.75
CA VAL A 458 13.32 4.07 -7.89
C VAL A 458 13.65 2.95 -8.88
N ARG A 459 14.00 1.75 -8.41
CA ARG A 459 14.19 0.59 -9.31
C ARG A 459 12.90 0.24 -10.04
N ASP A 460 11.72 0.44 -9.44
CA ASP A 460 10.41 0.22 -10.09
C ASP A 460 10.23 1.06 -11.36
N ALA A 461 10.70 2.31 -11.34
CA ALA A 461 10.64 3.20 -12.49
C ALA A 461 11.50 2.76 -13.70
N PHE A 462 12.38 1.77 -13.55
CA PHE A 462 13.15 1.22 -14.68
C PHE A 462 12.37 0.20 -15.52
N THR A 463 11.24 -0.30 -15.04
CA THR A 463 10.45 -1.31 -15.77
C THR A 463 8.96 -1.02 -15.81
N SER A 464 8.48 -0.08 -15.00
CA SER A 464 7.09 0.35 -15.02
C SER A 464 6.88 1.40 -16.12
N ASP A 465 5.72 1.37 -16.75
CA ASP A 465 5.27 2.46 -17.62
C ASP A 465 4.95 3.73 -16.81
N GLU A 466 4.75 3.60 -15.49
CA GLU A 466 4.49 4.70 -14.56
C GLU A 466 5.78 5.33 -14.00
N VAL A 467 6.50 6.05 -14.87
CA VAL A 467 7.72 6.80 -14.49
C VAL A 467 7.44 8.15 -13.83
N ARG A 468 6.18 8.58 -13.81
CA ARG A 468 5.76 9.95 -13.42
C ARG A 468 6.21 10.35 -12.01
N LYS A 469 6.19 9.41 -11.05
CA LYS A 469 6.60 9.65 -9.65
C LYS A 469 8.10 9.52 -9.38
N ALA A 470 8.87 9.06 -10.37
CA ALA A 470 10.30 8.83 -10.22
C ALA A 470 11.08 10.08 -9.78
N PRO A 471 10.83 11.30 -10.31
CA PRO A 471 11.54 12.50 -9.87
C PRO A 471 11.43 12.73 -8.36
N LYS A 472 10.22 12.65 -7.79
CA LYS A 472 9.95 12.83 -6.36
C LYS A 472 10.65 11.76 -5.50
N ARG A 473 10.58 10.49 -5.93
CA ARG A 473 11.23 9.36 -5.24
C ARG A 473 12.76 9.47 -5.28
N ILE A 474 13.34 9.89 -6.41
CA ILE A 474 14.79 10.10 -6.58
C ILE A 474 15.26 11.29 -5.73
N THR A 475 14.51 12.40 -5.71
CA THR A 475 14.82 13.55 -4.85
C THR A 475 14.86 13.13 -3.38
N ARG A 476 13.87 12.35 -2.91
CA ARG A 476 13.83 11.85 -1.53
C ARG A 476 15.00 10.92 -1.20
N LEU A 477 15.36 10.01 -2.12
CA LEU A 477 16.57 9.20 -1.99
C LEU A 477 17.82 10.08 -1.87
N GLY A 478 17.92 11.13 -2.69
CA GLY A 478 19.00 12.11 -2.62
C GLY A 478 19.10 12.82 -1.27
N LEU A 479 17.98 13.24 -0.68
CA LEU A 479 17.94 13.86 0.64
C LEU A 479 18.47 12.92 1.73
N ILE A 480 18.12 11.64 1.68
CA ILE A 480 18.64 10.62 2.62
C ILE A 480 20.16 10.49 2.45
N LEU A 481 20.64 10.36 1.22
CA LEU A 481 22.06 10.20 0.90
C LEU A 481 22.90 11.43 1.26
N GLN A 482 22.33 12.63 1.21
CA GLN A 482 22.99 13.87 1.64
C GLN A 482 23.03 14.03 3.16
N SER A 483 22.08 13.43 3.89
CA SER A 483 22.03 13.50 5.34
C SER A 483 23.00 12.52 6.00
N ASP A 484 23.82 13.01 6.93
CA ASP A 484 24.68 12.17 7.79
C ASP A 484 23.91 11.53 8.95
N ARG A 485 22.67 11.95 9.20
CA ARG A 485 21.87 11.44 10.32
C ARG A 485 21.63 9.93 10.15
N GLY A 486 21.98 9.17 11.19
CA GLY A 486 21.83 7.72 11.22
C GLY A 486 22.71 6.98 10.21
N ARG A 487 23.69 7.64 9.56
CA ARG A 487 24.62 6.95 8.65
C ARG A 487 25.60 6.14 9.48
N GLU A 488 25.63 4.84 9.24
CA GLU A 488 26.52 3.90 9.91
C GLU A 488 27.53 3.31 8.92
N ALA A 489 28.62 2.77 9.46
CA ALA A 489 29.54 1.99 8.64
C ALA A 489 28.84 0.68 8.18
N PRO A 490 29.23 0.11 7.03
CA PRO A 490 28.65 -1.14 6.57
C PRO A 490 28.73 -2.24 7.64
N SER A 491 27.61 -2.92 7.90
CA SER A 491 27.55 -3.99 8.89
C SER A 491 28.49 -5.14 8.53
N ALA A 492 28.85 -5.99 9.49
CA ALA A 492 29.71 -7.16 9.23
C ALA A 492 29.15 -8.07 8.12
N ALA A 493 27.82 -8.19 8.03
CA ALA A 493 27.15 -8.93 6.97
C ALA A 493 27.33 -8.25 5.59
N GLN A 494 27.17 -6.92 5.52
CA GLN A 494 27.41 -6.16 4.30
C GLN A 494 28.88 -6.21 3.89
N GLN A 495 29.82 -6.06 4.81
CA GLN A 495 31.26 -6.19 4.54
C GLN A 495 31.60 -7.57 3.98
N LYS A 496 31.04 -8.65 4.54
CA LYS A 496 31.20 -10.00 4.02
C LYS A 496 30.67 -10.14 2.58
N ARG A 497 29.54 -9.51 2.26
CA ARG A 497 28.96 -9.51 0.91
C ARG A 497 29.85 -8.74 -0.07
N LEU A 498 30.31 -7.56 0.32
CA LEU A 498 31.24 -6.76 -0.49
C LEU A 498 32.57 -7.49 -0.74
N ALA A 499 33.07 -8.24 0.24
CA ALA A 499 34.29 -9.04 0.10
C ALA A 499 34.17 -10.17 -0.94
N ALA A 500 32.96 -10.55 -1.36
CA ALA A 500 32.76 -11.50 -2.46
C ALA A 500 33.14 -10.90 -3.83
N LEU A 501 33.21 -9.56 -3.95
CA LEU A 501 33.53 -8.80 -5.15
C LEU A 501 34.71 -7.84 -4.86
N PRO A 502 35.94 -8.36 -4.70
CA PRO A 502 37.07 -7.59 -4.18
C PRO A 502 37.50 -6.42 -5.07
N GLY A 503 37.37 -6.52 -6.41
CA GLY A 503 37.66 -5.42 -7.33
C GLY A 503 36.69 -4.26 -7.14
N THR A 504 35.41 -4.59 -7.04
CA THR A 504 34.31 -3.65 -6.76
C THR A 504 34.48 -3.00 -5.40
N ALA A 505 34.75 -3.78 -4.35
CA ALA A 505 34.95 -3.26 -3.00
C ALA A 505 36.12 -2.25 -2.91
N ARG A 506 37.22 -2.51 -3.64
CA ARG A 506 38.34 -1.55 -3.76
C ARG A 506 37.89 -0.27 -4.45
N LEU A 507 37.26 -0.39 -5.62
CA LEU A 507 36.74 0.75 -6.36
C LEU A 507 35.83 1.63 -5.49
N LEU A 508 34.94 1.03 -4.70
CA LEU A 508 34.02 1.76 -3.81
C LEU A 508 34.70 2.43 -2.62
N THR A 509 35.84 1.91 -2.17
CA THR A 509 36.60 2.53 -1.07
C THR A 509 37.16 3.89 -1.49
N ASP A 510 37.50 4.04 -2.77
CA ASP A 510 38.10 5.25 -3.34
C ASP A 510 37.07 6.36 -3.69
N PHE A 511 35.77 6.12 -3.50
CA PHE A 511 34.74 7.16 -3.69
C PHE A 511 34.78 8.22 -2.58
N GLU A 512 34.97 9.48 -2.98
CA GLU A 512 34.96 10.64 -2.07
C GLU A 512 33.56 10.95 -1.52
N ASP A 513 32.53 10.85 -2.36
CA ASP A 513 31.15 11.11 -1.98
C ASP A 513 30.59 9.96 -1.12
N ALA A 514 30.42 10.23 0.16
CA ALA A 514 29.96 9.25 1.14
C ALA A 514 28.55 8.72 0.84
N GLY A 515 27.65 9.54 0.31
CA GLY A 515 26.29 9.13 -0.04
C GLY A 515 26.28 8.23 -1.27
N LYS A 516 27.04 8.57 -2.32
CA LYS A 516 27.18 7.70 -3.50
C LYS A 516 27.83 6.36 -3.14
N ARG A 517 28.86 6.39 -2.29
CA ARG A 517 29.52 5.18 -1.78
C ARG A 517 28.57 4.30 -0.98
N GLU A 518 27.74 4.89 -0.12
CA GLU A 518 26.70 4.18 0.63
C GLU A 518 25.69 3.50 -0.31
N LEU A 519 25.20 4.22 -1.31
CA LEU A 519 24.25 3.69 -2.29
C LEU A 519 24.84 2.51 -3.10
N PHE A 520 26.07 2.64 -3.59
CA PHE A 520 26.73 1.54 -4.29
C PHE A 520 26.98 0.34 -3.39
N ASN A 521 27.46 0.55 -2.15
CA ASN A 521 27.66 -0.52 -1.18
C ASN A 521 26.36 -1.29 -0.93
N LEU A 522 25.24 -0.58 -0.79
CA LEU A 522 23.93 -1.19 -0.60
C LEU A 522 23.52 -2.01 -1.83
N ILE A 523 23.61 -1.44 -3.04
CA ILE A 523 23.27 -2.12 -4.31
C ILE A 523 24.07 -3.41 -4.47
N VAL A 524 25.39 -3.33 -4.31
CA VAL A 524 26.30 -4.47 -4.51
C VAL A 524 26.07 -5.54 -3.44
N ALA A 525 25.88 -5.15 -2.18
CA ALA A 525 25.60 -6.09 -1.09
C ALA A 525 24.27 -6.83 -1.32
N GLN A 526 23.21 -6.13 -1.73
CA GLN A 526 21.92 -6.74 -2.05
C GLN A 526 22.04 -7.72 -3.22
N PHE A 527 22.79 -7.36 -4.26
CA PHE A 527 23.05 -8.22 -5.42
C PHE A 527 23.78 -9.52 -5.04
N VAL A 528 24.87 -9.41 -4.27
CA VAL A 528 25.64 -10.58 -3.79
C VAL A 528 24.78 -11.50 -2.92
N GLU A 529 23.92 -10.94 -2.07
CA GLU A 529 23.02 -11.70 -1.22
C GLU A 529 21.95 -12.44 -2.04
N ALA A 530 21.24 -11.73 -2.91
CA ALA A 530 20.17 -12.26 -3.74
C ALA A 530 20.59 -13.50 -4.55
N TYR A 531 21.80 -13.43 -5.10
CA TYR A 531 22.34 -14.45 -5.99
C TYR A 531 23.35 -15.39 -5.31
N ASN A 532 23.58 -15.23 -4.01
CA ASN A 532 24.53 -16.02 -3.20
C ASN A 532 25.95 -16.06 -3.78
N LEU A 533 26.45 -14.95 -4.33
CA LEU A 533 27.76 -14.89 -4.98
C LEU A 533 28.93 -15.18 -4.04
N HIS A 534 28.75 -14.95 -2.73
CA HIS A 534 29.73 -15.36 -1.71
C HIS A 534 29.96 -16.89 -1.66
N GLN A 535 29.08 -17.69 -2.25
CA GLN A 535 29.20 -19.15 -2.36
C GLN A 535 29.55 -19.57 -3.79
N ASP A 536 29.06 -18.86 -4.80
CA ASP A 536 29.39 -19.14 -6.20
C ASP A 536 30.60 -18.31 -6.64
N THR A 537 31.76 -18.62 -6.06
CA THR A 537 32.95 -17.75 -6.11
C THR A 537 33.49 -17.53 -7.51
N GLU A 538 33.43 -18.53 -8.41
CA GLU A 538 33.86 -18.32 -9.79
C GLU A 538 32.89 -17.45 -10.58
N LEU A 539 31.58 -17.56 -10.34
CA LEU A 539 30.59 -16.64 -10.92
C LEU A 539 30.77 -15.22 -10.36
N ALA A 540 31.10 -15.11 -9.07
CA ALA A 540 31.35 -13.82 -8.43
C ALA A 540 32.49 -13.06 -9.11
N VAL A 541 33.57 -13.73 -9.55
CA VAL A 541 34.67 -13.08 -10.29
C VAL A 541 34.19 -12.41 -11.58
N HIS A 542 33.28 -13.05 -12.33
CA HIS A 542 32.73 -12.45 -13.55
C HIS A 542 31.88 -11.22 -13.24
N PHE A 543 31.00 -11.31 -12.23
CA PHE A 543 30.18 -10.18 -11.84
C PHE A 543 30.95 -9.07 -11.11
N ASP A 544 32.12 -9.36 -10.54
CA ASP A 544 33.03 -8.34 -10.00
C ASP A 544 33.55 -7.45 -11.14
N ASN A 545 33.95 -8.05 -12.25
CA ASN A 545 34.39 -7.31 -13.45
C ASN A 545 33.26 -6.51 -14.10
N GLU A 546 32.05 -7.09 -14.17
CA GLU A 546 30.85 -6.37 -14.65
C GLU A 546 30.53 -5.17 -13.76
N CYS A 547 30.55 -5.34 -12.43
CA CYS A 547 30.32 -4.26 -11.48
C CYS A 547 31.36 -3.14 -11.64
N VAL A 548 32.66 -3.46 -11.68
CA VAL A 548 33.74 -2.48 -11.90
C VAL A 548 33.50 -1.71 -13.20
N THR A 549 33.15 -2.41 -14.28
CA THR A 549 32.89 -1.80 -15.59
C THR A 549 31.69 -0.88 -15.56
N MET A 550 30.55 -1.32 -15.00
CA MET A 550 29.31 -0.54 -14.93
C MET A 550 29.41 0.65 -13.98
N ILE A 551 30.16 0.54 -12.89
CA ILE A 551 30.40 1.66 -11.97
C ILE A 551 31.30 2.71 -12.63
N GLY A 552 32.35 2.27 -13.34
CA GLY A 552 33.24 3.18 -14.08
C GLY A 552 32.59 3.82 -15.31
N ARG A 553 31.70 3.08 -16.00
CA ARG A 553 30.89 3.56 -17.13
C ARG A 553 29.43 3.23 -16.91
N ARG A 554 28.70 4.18 -16.33
CA ARG A 554 27.31 3.99 -15.95
C ARG A 554 26.41 3.65 -17.14
N PRO A 555 25.47 2.70 -16.99
CA PRO A 555 24.48 2.42 -18.01
C PRO A 555 23.60 3.63 -18.33
N ALA A 556 23.04 3.65 -19.54
CA ALA A 556 22.08 4.69 -19.94
C ALA A 556 20.75 4.50 -19.21
N LEU A 557 20.08 5.62 -18.91
CA LEU A 557 18.73 5.60 -18.36
C LEU A 557 17.71 5.28 -19.47
N PRO A 558 16.58 4.62 -19.14
CA PRO A 558 15.46 4.48 -20.07
C PRO A 558 15.00 5.87 -20.57
N PRO A 559 14.68 6.05 -21.87
CA PRO A 559 14.33 7.37 -22.42
C PRO A 559 13.16 8.06 -21.71
N ALA A 560 12.14 7.28 -21.33
CA ALA A 560 10.97 7.79 -20.59
C ALA A 560 11.35 8.35 -19.22
N LEU A 561 12.35 7.75 -18.55
CA LEU A 561 12.86 8.24 -17.28
C LEU A 561 13.84 9.40 -17.50
N ASP A 562 14.79 9.28 -18.44
CA ASP A 562 15.81 10.31 -18.70
C ASP A 562 15.23 11.67 -19.07
N GLY A 563 14.10 11.69 -19.80
CA GLY A 563 13.42 12.92 -20.19
C GLY A 563 12.76 13.69 -19.04
N LEU A 564 12.50 13.03 -17.91
CA LEU A 564 11.78 13.60 -16.76
C LEU A 564 12.71 14.15 -15.66
N LEU A 565 13.99 13.79 -15.69
CA LEU A 565 14.90 14.03 -14.57
C LEU A 565 15.78 15.26 -14.80
N ASP A 566 15.98 16.05 -13.74
CA ASP A 566 17.02 17.08 -13.70
C ASP A 566 18.44 16.47 -13.56
N THR A 567 19.48 17.30 -13.67
CA THR A 567 20.88 16.85 -13.60
C THR A 567 21.22 16.10 -12.30
N ASN A 568 20.72 16.54 -11.15
CA ASN A 568 21.01 15.91 -9.86
C ASN A 568 20.28 14.57 -9.73
N GLN A 569 19.03 14.52 -10.20
CA GLN A 569 18.23 13.31 -10.23
C GLN A 569 18.83 12.27 -11.17
N LYS A 570 19.34 12.68 -12.35
CA LYS A 570 20.04 11.80 -13.29
C LYS A 570 21.28 11.16 -12.67
N GLU A 571 22.03 11.89 -11.86
CA GLU A 571 23.20 11.35 -11.17
C GLU A 571 22.82 10.17 -10.26
N ILE A 572 21.81 10.33 -9.41
CA ILE A 572 21.32 9.27 -8.51
C ILE A 572 20.72 8.12 -9.31
N ALA A 573 19.85 8.43 -10.28
CA ALA A 573 19.23 7.42 -11.14
C ALA A 573 20.28 6.59 -11.88
N SER A 574 21.37 7.19 -12.36
CA SER A 574 22.44 6.46 -13.05
C SER A 574 23.19 5.48 -12.15
N ILE A 575 23.25 5.73 -10.83
CA ILE A 575 23.78 4.76 -9.86
C ILE A 575 22.79 3.60 -9.70
N VAL A 576 21.50 3.89 -9.57
CA VAL A 576 20.45 2.86 -9.48
C VAL A 576 20.35 2.03 -10.77
N ALA A 577 20.66 2.61 -11.93
CA ALA A 577 20.72 1.91 -13.21
C ALA A 577 21.72 0.75 -13.18
N VAL A 578 22.85 0.87 -12.45
CA VAL A 578 23.79 -0.25 -12.26
C VAL A 578 23.09 -1.44 -11.63
N ALA A 579 22.25 -1.23 -10.61
CA ALA A 579 21.47 -2.31 -10.00
C ALA A 579 20.56 -2.99 -11.04
N HIS A 580 19.79 -2.21 -11.79
CA HIS A 580 18.86 -2.75 -12.79
C HIS A 580 19.58 -3.59 -13.86
N HIS A 581 20.67 -3.07 -14.41
CA HIS A 581 21.44 -3.77 -15.44
C HIS A 581 22.11 -5.05 -14.91
N LEU A 582 22.62 -5.05 -13.67
CA LEU A 582 23.14 -6.26 -13.03
C LEU A 582 22.04 -7.33 -12.89
N SER A 583 20.83 -6.95 -12.49
CA SER A 583 19.69 -7.87 -12.39
C SER A 583 19.32 -8.47 -13.75
N VAL A 584 19.24 -7.64 -14.81
CA VAL A 584 18.96 -8.10 -16.17
C VAL A 584 20.02 -9.10 -16.64
N ARG A 585 21.30 -8.78 -16.47
CA ARG A 585 22.42 -9.67 -16.82
C ARG A 585 22.38 -10.98 -16.04
N MET A 586 22.03 -10.94 -14.75
CA MET A 586 21.90 -12.15 -13.95
C MET A 586 20.70 -13.01 -14.37
N ASP A 587 19.57 -12.40 -14.71
CA ASP A 587 18.39 -13.11 -15.21
C ASP A 587 18.69 -13.81 -16.56
N GLU A 588 19.36 -13.12 -17.50
CA GLU A 588 19.86 -13.72 -18.75
C GLU A 588 20.80 -14.90 -18.47
N HIS A 589 21.77 -14.71 -17.57
CA HIS A 589 22.71 -15.75 -17.18
C HIS A 589 21.99 -16.97 -16.61
N TYR A 590 20.99 -16.77 -15.76
CA TYR A 590 20.22 -17.84 -15.16
C TYR A 590 19.28 -18.57 -16.11
N GLY A 591 18.80 -17.92 -17.18
CA GLY A 591 18.14 -18.61 -18.28
C GLY A 591 19.05 -19.69 -18.89
N HIS A 592 20.28 -19.32 -19.22
CA HIS A 592 21.28 -20.26 -19.76
C HIS A 592 21.72 -21.32 -18.72
N ARG A 593 21.81 -20.93 -17.45
CA ARG A 593 22.14 -21.88 -16.38
C ARG A 593 21.03 -22.92 -16.18
N ASN A 594 19.77 -22.52 -16.32
CA ASN A 594 18.65 -23.46 -16.28
C ASN A 594 18.74 -24.48 -17.43
N GLN A 595 19.10 -24.05 -18.64
CA GLN A 595 19.33 -24.95 -19.76
C GLN A 595 20.44 -25.98 -19.46
N PHE A 596 21.54 -25.55 -18.82
CA PHE A 596 22.60 -26.47 -18.37
C PHE A 596 22.06 -27.62 -17.49
N PHE A 597 21.11 -27.33 -16.59
CA PHE A 597 20.44 -28.35 -15.77
C PHE A 597 19.46 -29.21 -16.58
N GLU A 598 18.70 -28.63 -17.50
CA GLU A 598 17.73 -29.36 -18.32
C GLU A 598 18.40 -30.40 -19.21
N GLU A 599 19.50 -30.03 -19.87
CA GLU A 599 20.31 -30.94 -20.69
C GLU A 599 20.92 -32.09 -19.87
N ARG A 600 21.08 -31.90 -18.57
CA ARG A 600 21.73 -32.86 -17.64
C ARG A 600 20.75 -33.40 -16.60
N LEU A 601 19.46 -33.25 -16.84
CA LEU A 601 18.42 -33.64 -15.88
C LEU A 601 18.52 -35.12 -15.47
N PRO A 602 18.73 -36.09 -16.39
CA PRO A 602 18.88 -37.50 -16.01
C PRO A 602 20.01 -37.73 -15.01
N PHE A 603 21.15 -37.05 -15.19
CA PHE A 603 22.29 -37.14 -14.27
C PHE A 603 21.94 -36.63 -12.88
N PHE A 604 21.30 -35.44 -12.78
CA PHE A 604 20.94 -34.87 -11.48
C PHE A 604 19.84 -35.67 -10.78
N THR A 605 18.86 -36.20 -11.52
CA THR A 605 17.82 -37.07 -10.96
C THR A 605 18.44 -38.33 -10.34
N GLU A 606 19.27 -39.05 -11.09
CA GLU A 606 19.94 -40.27 -10.59
C GLU A 606 20.82 -39.96 -9.38
N PHE A 607 21.58 -38.87 -9.43
CA PHE A 607 22.46 -38.47 -8.33
C PHE A 607 21.67 -38.13 -7.06
N VAL A 608 20.57 -37.38 -7.16
CA VAL A 608 19.73 -37.02 -6.01
C VAL A 608 19.02 -38.24 -5.42
N GLN A 609 18.52 -39.16 -6.27
CA GLN A 609 17.95 -40.44 -5.82
C GLN A 609 18.98 -41.25 -5.03
N ASN A 610 20.21 -41.38 -5.55
CA ASN A 610 21.28 -42.09 -4.87
C ASN A 610 21.66 -41.40 -3.54
N LEU A 611 21.79 -40.08 -3.52
CA LEU A 611 22.06 -39.31 -2.30
C LEU A 611 20.99 -39.54 -1.22
N SER A 612 19.71 -39.45 -1.59
CA SER A 612 18.59 -39.72 -0.68
C SER A 612 18.72 -41.11 -0.05
N ARG A 613 18.99 -42.13 -0.86
CA ARG A 613 19.12 -43.52 -0.41
C ARG A 613 20.31 -43.74 0.54
N ILE A 614 21.50 -43.26 0.19
CA ILE A 614 22.71 -43.51 0.99
C ILE A 614 22.69 -42.72 2.31
N THR A 615 22.08 -41.53 2.32
CA THR A 615 22.04 -40.68 3.52
C THR A 615 20.90 -41.05 4.47
N HIS A 616 19.93 -41.86 4.03
CA HIS A 616 18.73 -42.21 4.80
C HIS A 616 19.03 -42.75 6.20
N ALA A 617 19.89 -43.77 6.32
CA ALA A 617 20.22 -44.39 7.60
C ALA A 617 20.92 -43.41 8.56
N GLY A 618 21.85 -42.61 8.04
CA GLY A 618 22.56 -41.59 8.83
C GLY A 618 21.62 -40.53 9.38
N LEU A 619 20.68 -40.04 8.57
CA LEU A 619 19.68 -39.05 8.99
C LEU A 619 18.67 -39.62 9.97
N GLN A 620 18.19 -40.84 9.75
CA GLN A 620 17.25 -41.50 10.65
C GLN A 620 17.82 -41.64 12.07
N ASN A 621 19.11 -41.98 12.20
CA ASN A 621 19.80 -42.13 13.49
C ASN A 621 19.86 -40.83 14.31
N VAL A 622 19.77 -39.67 13.66
CA VAL A 622 19.83 -38.35 14.30
C VAL A 622 18.48 -37.63 14.29
N GLY A 623 17.40 -38.33 13.96
CA GLY A 623 16.05 -37.76 13.91
C GLY A 623 15.88 -36.69 12.83
N ALA A 624 16.59 -36.81 11.71
CA ALA A 624 16.53 -35.91 10.57
C ALA A 624 15.99 -36.62 9.32
N GLN A 625 15.61 -35.83 8.30
CA GLN A 625 15.17 -36.35 7.00
C GLN A 625 15.76 -35.56 5.83
N PHE A 626 15.89 -36.22 4.68
CA PHE A 626 16.35 -35.63 3.42
C PHE A 626 15.15 -35.03 2.68
N ALA A 627 15.28 -33.79 2.20
CA ALA A 627 14.25 -33.14 1.40
C ALA A 627 14.85 -32.36 0.21
N VAL A 628 14.38 -32.66 -0.99
CA VAL A 628 14.60 -31.81 -2.17
C VAL A 628 13.73 -30.56 -2.04
N ALA A 629 14.29 -29.37 -2.22
CA ALA A 629 13.61 -28.09 -2.03
C ALA A 629 13.92 -27.08 -3.15
N GLY A 630 13.25 -25.92 -3.11
CA GLY A 630 13.46 -24.80 -4.04
C GLY A 630 13.01 -25.11 -5.47
N SER A 631 13.62 -24.45 -6.46
CA SER A 631 13.25 -24.51 -7.88
C SER A 631 13.17 -25.92 -8.44
N TYR A 632 14.06 -26.82 -8.03
CA TYR A 632 14.04 -28.22 -8.50
C TYR A 632 12.84 -28.99 -7.95
N ALA A 633 12.50 -28.79 -6.67
CA ALA A 633 11.30 -29.38 -6.08
C ALA A 633 10.01 -28.87 -6.74
N SER A 634 9.91 -27.55 -6.99
CA SER A 634 8.77 -26.96 -7.69
C SER A 634 8.57 -27.58 -9.08
N ARG A 635 9.67 -27.85 -9.79
CA ARG A 635 9.61 -28.48 -11.12
C ARG A 635 9.20 -29.96 -11.07
N LEU A 636 9.67 -30.69 -10.05
CA LEU A 636 9.24 -32.07 -9.82
C LEU A 636 7.74 -32.14 -9.57
N HIS A 637 7.19 -31.22 -8.77
CA HIS A 637 5.74 -31.09 -8.56
C HIS A 637 4.99 -30.78 -9.85
N ALA A 638 5.39 -29.76 -10.61
CA ALA A 638 4.74 -29.41 -11.87
C ALA A 638 4.70 -30.59 -12.85
N LYS A 639 5.83 -31.30 -12.99
CA LYS A 639 5.94 -32.49 -13.84
C LYS A 639 5.08 -33.65 -13.32
N HIS A 640 5.07 -33.89 -12.01
CA HIS A 640 4.28 -34.95 -11.40
C HIS A 640 2.77 -34.72 -11.59
N LEU A 641 2.33 -33.47 -11.41
CA LEU A 641 0.96 -33.02 -11.63
C LEU A 641 0.59 -32.88 -13.11
N ARG A 642 1.58 -32.99 -14.01
CA ARG A 642 1.41 -32.84 -15.47
C ARG A 642 0.78 -31.49 -15.86
N ILE A 643 1.08 -30.44 -15.10
CA ILE A 643 0.60 -29.09 -15.40
C ILE A 643 1.73 -28.20 -15.88
N GLN A 644 1.40 -27.30 -16.80
CA GLN A 644 2.26 -26.19 -17.16
C GLN A 644 1.86 -24.99 -16.32
N VAL A 645 2.82 -24.45 -15.57
CA VAL A 645 2.62 -23.27 -14.73
C VAL A 645 3.69 -22.27 -15.09
N ASP A 646 3.26 -21.08 -15.48
CA ASP A 646 4.15 -19.97 -15.75
C ASP A 646 4.78 -19.44 -14.46
N GLY A 647 5.98 -18.89 -14.55
CA GLY A 647 6.61 -18.20 -13.41
C GLY A 647 7.39 -19.09 -12.44
N LEU A 648 7.60 -20.38 -12.75
CA LEU A 648 8.50 -21.23 -11.95
C LEU A 648 9.93 -20.66 -11.92
N GLU A 649 10.56 -20.64 -10.74
CA GLU A 649 11.96 -20.24 -10.60
C GLU A 649 12.86 -21.14 -11.49
N PRO A 650 13.75 -20.57 -12.32
CA PRO A 650 14.74 -21.35 -13.07
C PRO A 650 15.64 -22.16 -12.13
N ILE A 651 16.04 -23.38 -12.52
CA ILE A 651 16.98 -24.19 -11.73
C ILE A 651 18.36 -23.55 -11.85
N ARG A 652 18.79 -22.91 -10.76
CA ARG A 652 20.13 -22.31 -10.62
C ARG A 652 21.09 -23.27 -9.90
N ARG A 653 20.54 -24.09 -9.01
CA ARG A 653 21.19 -25.18 -8.28
C ARG A 653 20.14 -26.11 -7.69
N VAL A 654 20.51 -27.36 -7.45
CA VAL A 654 19.69 -28.27 -6.64
C VAL A 654 19.88 -27.90 -5.16
N LEU A 655 18.78 -27.71 -4.44
CA LEU A 655 18.82 -27.45 -3.00
C LEU A 655 18.32 -28.68 -2.24
N ILE A 656 19.18 -29.22 -1.38
CA ILE A 656 18.84 -30.28 -0.44
C ILE A 656 18.81 -29.71 0.97
N LYS A 657 17.72 -29.99 1.69
CA LYS A 657 17.56 -29.68 3.10
C LYS A 657 17.62 -30.97 3.92
N LEU A 658 18.53 -31.00 4.88
CA LEU A 658 18.56 -31.98 5.95
C LEU A 658 17.68 -31.43 7.08
N GLN A 659 16.42 -31.84 7.11
CA GLN A 659 15.43 -31.28 8.03
C GLN A 659 15.52 -31.95 9.39
N CYS A 660 15.52 -31.15 10.44
CA CYS A 660 15.55 -31.62 11.83
C CYS A 660 14.64 -30.75 12.70
N THR A 661 14.24 -31.25 13.86
CA THR A 661 13.40 -30.51 14.82
C THR A 661 14.21 -29.42 15.52
N GLN A 662 13.50 -28.40 16.01
CA GLN A 662 14.12 -27.29 16.75
C GLN A 662 14.93 -27.78 17.95
N GLY A 663 16.12 -27.22 18.15
CA GLY A 663 17.03 -27.61 19.23
C GLY A 663 17.96 -28.78 18.88
N SER A 664 17.81 -29.38 17.69
CA SER A 664 18.75 -30.40 17.19
C SER A 664 20.14 -29.82 17.00
N ASN A 665 21.19 -30.61 17.27
CA ASN A 665 22.56 -30.19 16.97
C ASN A 665 22.81 -30.28 15.45
N ARG A 666 22.82 -29.12 14.79
CA ARG A 666 23.05 -29.02 13.33
C ARG A 666 24.35 -29.67 12.86
N ALA A 667 25.42 -29.55 13.66
CA ALA A 667 26.70 -30.16 13.32
C ALA A 667 26.60 -31.69 13.34
N THR A 668 25.88 -32.26 14.32
CA THR A 668 25.60 -33.70 14.37
C THR A 668 24.82 -34.17 13.14
N VAL A 669 23.79 -33.43 12.72
CA VAL A 669 22.99 -33.77 11.52
C VAL A 669 23.85 -33.76 10.26
N MET A 670 24.66 -32.72 10.05
CA MET A 670 25.54 -32.64 8.89
C MET A 670 26.62 -33.74 8.92
N ASN A 671 27.25 -33.96 10.07
CA ASN A 671 28.32 -34.95 10.22
C ASN A 671 27.83 -36.39 10.02
N ALA A 672 26.56 -36.68 10.28
CA ALA A 672 25.97 -38.00 10.05
C ALA A 672 25.95 -38.42 8.57
N VAL A 673 26.07 -37.48 7.64
CA VAL A 673 25.96 -37.75 6.19
C VAL A 673 27.09 -37.15 5.35
N ARG A 674 27.96 -36.34 5.96
CA ARG A 674 29.00 -35.57 5.25
C ARG A 674 29.87 -36.45 4.36
N GLU A 675 30.41 -37.54 4.90
CA GLU A 675 31.32 -38.43 4.18
C GLU A 675 30.59 -39.28 3.12
N ASP A 676 29.31 -39.59 3.33
CA ASP A 676 28.51 -40.27 2.32
C ASP A 676 28.26 -39.37 1.10
N ILE A 677 27.94 -38.09 1.35
CA ILE A 677 27.75 -37.10 0.29
C ILE A 677 29.06 -36.88 -0.48
N ARG A 678 30.21 -36.76 0.22
CA ARG A 678 31.53 -36.60 -0.42
C ARG A 678 31.86 -37.78 -1.31
N ARG A 679 31.81 -39.00 -0.78
CA ARG A 679 32.11 -40.23 -1.53
C ARG A 679 31.20 -40.38 -2.75
N ALA A 680 29.91 -40.07 -2.60
CA ALA A 680 28.97 -40.14 -3.71
C ALA A 680 29.27 -39.09 -4.80
N ALA A 681 29.61 -37.86 -4.43
CA ALA A 681 29.99 -36.83 -5.38
C ALA A 681 31.29 -37.19 -6.10
N GLU A 682 32.32 -37.60 -5.38
CA GLU A 682 33.61 -38.01 -5.92
C GLU A 682 33.50 -39.21 -6.87
N ALA A 683 32.64 -40.18 -6.55
CA ALA A 683 32.39 -41.34 -7.40
C ALA A 683 31.83 -40.99 -8.79
N THR A 684 31.24 -39.79 -8.96
CA THR A 684 30.78 -39.34 -10.29
C THR A 684 31.91 -38.92 -11.21
N GLY A 685 33.08 -38.56 -10.67
CA GLY A 685 34.19 -37.92 -11.42
C GLY A 685 33.88 -36.51 -11.95
N LYS A 686 32.65 -36.01 -11.74
CA LYS A 686 32.15 -34.72 -12.28
C LYS A 686 31.84 -33.69 -11.21
N LEU A 687 31.85 -34.09 -9.93
CA LEU A 687 31.45 -33.27 -8.81
C LEU A 687 32.56 -33.18 -7.77
N SER A 688 32.72 -32.00 -7.18
CA SER A 688 33.60 -31.76 -6.04
C SER A 688 32.80 -31.14 -4.90
N VAL A 689 33.20 -31.41 -3.65
CA VAL A 689 32.47 -30.96 -2.45
C VAL A 689 33.35 -30.05 -1.61
N VAL A 690 32.81 -28.90 -1.23
CA VAL A 690 33.45 -27.91 -0.36
C VAL A 690 32.57 -27.68 0.87
N ASP A 691 33.20 -27.68 2.05
CA ASP A 691 32.52 -27.26 3.27
C ASP A 691 32.33 -25.74 3.28
N ALA A 692 31.12 -25.31 3.61
CA ALA A 692 30.84 -23.90 3.85
C ALA A 692 30.12 -23.71 5.18
N SER A 693 30.66 -22.83 6.02
CA SER A 693 30.08 -22.39 7.28
C SER A 693 29.65 -20.94 7.22
N GLU A 694 28.44 -20.66 7.67
CA GLU A 694 27.91 -19.30 7.82
C GLU A 694 27.34 -19.12 9.22
N GLY A 695 28.19 -18.65 10.13
CA GLY A 695 27.92 -18.68 11.57
C GLY A 695 27.75 -20.12 12.05
N ASP A 696 26.62 -20.39 12.69
CA ASP A 696 26.15 -21.68 13.20
C ASP A 696 25.48 -22.57 12.12
N LYS A 697 25.43 -22.12 10.86
CA LYS A 697 24.89 -22.90 9.73
C LYS A 697 26.01 -23.62 8.99
N GLN A 698 25.90 -24.93 8.90
CA GLN A 698 26.78 -25.77 8.08
C GLN A 698 26.10 -26.17 6.77
N SER A 699 26.86 -26.11 5.68
CA SER A 699 26.44 -26.54 4.36
C SER A 699 27.57 -27.22 3.60
N LEU A 700 27.20 -28.10 2.67
CA LEU A 700 28.08 -28.64 1.64
C LEU A 700 27.72 -27.99 0.32
N LEU A 701 28.72 -27.40 -0.32
CA LEU A 701 28.63 -26.83 -1.66
C LEU A 701 29.21 -27.83 -2.64
N ILE A 702 28.46 -28.17 -3.67
CA ILE A 702 28.86 -29.17 -4.65
C ILE A 702 29.00 -28.49 -6.00
N TYR A 703 30.22 -28.47 -6.54
CA TYR A 703 30.56 -27.83 -7.81
C TYR A 703 30.72 -28.86 -8.91
N TRP A 704 30.35 -28.47 -10.12
CA TRP A 704 30.79 -29.17 -11.32
C TRP A 704 32.30 -28.99 -11.47
N THR A 705 33.06 -30.06 -11.70
CA THR A 705 34.54 -30.00 -11.73
C THR A 705 35.07 -29.33 -12.99
N GLU A 706 34.39 -29.48 -14.12
CA GLU A 706 34.79 -28.89 -15.39
C GLU A 706 34.30 -27.45 -15.52
N LYS A 707 35.10 -26.60 -16.17
CA LYS A 707 34.61 -25.28 -16.56
C LYS A 707 33.71 -25.42 -17.77
N VAL A 708 32.49 -24.92 -17.65
CA VAL A 708 31.49 -24.96 -18.72
C VAL A 708 31.12 -23.55 -19.14
N LYS A 709 30.83 -23.37 -20.42
CA LYS A 709 30.31 -22.11 -20.94
C LYS A 709 28.82 -22.01 -20.63
N ILE A 710 28.43 -21.01 -19.85
CA ILE A 710 27.04 -20.68 -19.51
C ILE A 710 26.84 -19.21 -19.83
N SER A 711 26.08 -18.92 -20.89
CA SER A 711 25.99 -17.57 -21.48
C SER A 711 27.40 -17.06 -21.87
N ASP A 712 27.75 -15.84 -21.49
CA ASP A 712 29.04 -15.19 -21.78
C ASP A 712 30.17 -15.67 -20.85
N PHE A 713 29.85 -16.44 -19.81
CA PHE A 713 30.82 -16.83 -18.78
C PHE A 713 31.28 -18.28 -18.94
N THR A 714 32.55 -18.53 -18.61
CA THR A 714 33.11 -19.88 -18.51
C THR A 714 33.66 -20.09 -17.10
N TYR A 715 33.06 -21.00 -16.35
CA TYR A 715 33.39 -21.25 -14.95
C TYR A 715 32.91 -22.64 -14.49
N ALA A 716 33.37 -23.08 -13.33
CA ALA A 716 32.89 -24.28 -12.65
C ALA A 716 31.65 -23.95 -11.78
N PRO A 717 30.42 -24.26 -12.22
CA PRO A 717 29.22 -23.83 -11.52
C PRO A 717 28.98 -24.58 -10.20
N LEU A 718 28.48 -23.85 -9.19
CA LEU A 718 27.84 -24.44 -8.01
C LEU A 718 26.54 -25.14 -8.43
N VAL A 719 26.52 -26.47 -8.47
CA VAL A 719 25.37 -27.23 -8.97
C VAL A 719 24.41 -27.71 -7.88
N MET A 720 24.90 -27.90 -6.65
CA MET A 720 24.06 -28.33 -5.53
C MET A 720 24.51 -27.71 -4.21
N LYS A 721 23.53 -27.42 -3.33
CA LYS A 721 23.76 -27.01 -1.95
C LYS A 721 23.01 -27.94 -1.01
N VAL A 722 23.73 -28.60 -0.11
CA VAL A 722 23.14 -29.39 0.99
C VAL A 722 23.26 -28.58 2.27
N ARG A 723 22.17 -28.35 3.00
CA ARG A 723 22.19 -27.61 4.27
C ARG A 723 21.27 -28.21 5.31
N VAL A 724 21.60 -28.02 6.57
CA VAL A 724 20.68 -28.34 7.68
C VAL A 724 19.59 -27.27 7.77
N ALA A 725 18.34 -27.70 7.92
CA ALA A 725 17.18 -26.82 8.03
C ALA A 725 16.32 -27.21 9.23
N GLU A 726 16.50 -26.51 10.34
CA GLU A 726 15.65 -26.65 11.52
C GLU A 726 14.22 -26.18 11.26
N GLN A 727 13.28 -26.94 11.80
CA GLN A 727 11.85 -26.72 11.68
C GLN A 727 11.32 -26.21 13.03
N LYS A 728 10.54 -25.13 13.00
CA LYS A 728 9.89 -24.62 14.21
C LYS A 728 8.81 -25.61 14.63
N GLY A 729 8.86 -26.06 15.88
CA GLY A 729 7.93 -27.05 16.42
C GLY A 729 8.49 -28.48 16.44
N ALA A 730 7.65 -29.42 16.89
CA ALA A 730 8.04 -30.81 17.15
C ALA A 730 7.91 -31.73 15.92
N GLN A 731 7.24 -31.29 14.87
CA GLN A 731 6.98 -32.10 13.68
C GLN A 731 7.87 -31.68 12.51
N LEU A 732 8.40 -32.67 11.79
CA LEU A 732 9.08 -32.45 10.53
C LEU A 732 8.06 -32.22 9.41
N PRO A 733 8.37 -31.38 8.41
CA PRO A 733 7.55 -31.17 7.24
C PRO A 733 7.18 -32.47 6.53
N VAL A 734 5.97 -32.50 6.00
CA VAL A 734 5.52 -33.58 5.13
C VAL A 734 6.33 -33.54 3.82
N LEU A 735 6.67 -34.71 3.31
CA LEU A 735 7.41 -34.90 2.07
C LEU A 735 6.56 -35.71 1.09
N SER A 736 6.54 -35.27 -0.16
CA SER A 736 5.98 -36.03 -1.28
C SER A 736 7.05 -36.97 -1.83
N SER A 737 6.68 -38.19 -2.20
CA SER A 737 7.60 -39.11 -2.89
C SER A 737 7.41 -38.99 -4.40
N ILE A 738 8.28 -38.23 -5.07
CA ILE A 738 8.22 -38.00 -6.53
C ILE A 738 9.46 -38.61 -7.16
N GLU A 739 9.29 -39.53 -8.13
CA GLU A 739 10.40 -40.23 -8.79
C GLU A 739 11.40 -40.84 -7.77
N ALA A 740 10.88 -41.49 -6.72
CA ALA A 740 11.67 -42.05 -5.59
C ALA A 740 12.54 -41.03 -4.82
N MET A 741 12.32 -39.73 -5.01
CA MET A 741 12.94 -38.67 -4.23
C MET A 741 11.96 -38.14 -3.18
N PRO A 742 12.43 -37.90 -1.94
CA PRO A 742 11.67 -37.17 -0.96
C PRO A 742 11.72 -35.67 -1.27
N VAL A 743 10.61 -35.13 -1.76
CA VAL A 743 10.44 -33.74 -2.21
C VAL A 743 9.61 -32.98 -1.19
N LEU A 744 10.02 -31.75 -0.88
CA LEU A 744 9.28 -30.90 0.04
C LEU A 744 7.87 -30.61 -0.51
N ASP A 745 6.86 -30.82 0.31
CA ASP A 745 5.45 -30.58 -0.05
C ASP A 745 5.20 -29.10 -0.44
N PRO A 746 4.29 -28.83 -1.40
CA PRO A 746 4.08 -27.49 -1.93
C PRO A 746 3.76 -26.44 -0.87
N ARG A 747 3.06 -26.81 0.22
CA ARG A 747 2.74 -25.88 1.33
C ARG A 747 4.00 -25.30 1.97
N TYR A 748 5.00 -26.15 2.17
CA TYR A 748 6.27 -25.75 2.76
C TYR A 748 7.18 -25.06 1.73
N LEU A 749 7.05 -25.38 0.44
CA LEU A 749 7.72 -24.64 -0.63
C LEU A 749 7.21 -23.19 -0.71
N VAL A 750 5.89 -22.96 -0.65
CA VAL A 750 5.32 -21.59 -0.59
C VAL A 750 5.90 -20.81 0.59
N ALA A 751 5.90 -21.41 1.79
CA ALA A 751 6.48 -20.78 2.98
C ALA A 751 7.98 -20.48 2.83
N ASP A 752 8.74 -21.37 2.19
CA ASP A 752 10.16 -21.16 1.89
C ASP A 752 10.39 -19.99 0.91
N TYR A 753 9.57 -19.90 -0.14
CA TYR A 753 9.63 -18.81 -1.11
C TYR A 753 9.28 -17.48 -0.45
N LEU A 754 8.18 -17.39 0.29
CA LEU A 754 7.79 -16.18 1.04
C LEU A 754 8.91 -15.70 1.98
N LYS A 755 9.47 -16.63 2.77
CA LYS A 755 10.59 -16.33 3.68
C LYS A 755 11.88 -15.94 2.97
N LYS A 756 12.09 -16.39 1.72
CA LYS A 756 13.23 -15.98 0.90
C LYS A 756 12.96 -14.58 0.33
N THR A 757 11.77 -14.32 -0.23
CA THR A 757 11.35 -13.01 -0.76
C THR A 757 11.42 -11.91 0.30
N SER A 758 11.11 -12.22 1.57
CA SER A 758 11.14 -11.25 2.67
C SER A 758 12.55 -10.89 3.17
N LYS A 759 13.60 -11.47 2.59
CA LYS A 759 15.00 -11.27 2.99
C LYS A 759 15.88 -10.75 1.86
N ILE A 760 15.32 -10.64 0.67
CA ILE A 760 16.02 -10.22 -0.52
C ILE A 760 15.48 -8.87 -0.91
N ASP A 761 16.33 -7.85 -0.89
CA ASP A 761 15.97 -6.48 -1.30
C ASP A 761 16.36 -6.19 -2.76
N GLU A 762 16.97 -7.15 -3.46
CA GLU A 762 17.31 -7.03 -4.88
C GLU A 762 16.08 -7.35 -5.74
N ARG A 763 15.67 -6.38 -6.57
CA ARG A 763 14.38 -6.38 -7.27
C ARG A 763 14.20 -7.55 -8.24
N GLY A 764 15.21 -7.88 -9.05
CA GLY A 764 15.12 -8.94 -10.05
C GLY A 764 14.85 -10.31 -9.41
N ALA A 765 15.60 -10.64 -8.37
CA ALA A 765 15.39 -11.83 -7.57
C ALA A 765 14.04 -11.81 -6.85
N ARG A 766 13.60 -10.68 -6.26
CA ARG A 766 12.27 -10.58 -5.65
C ARG A 766 11.16 -10.91 -6.64
N ARG A 767 11.21 -10.34 -7.85
CA ARG A 767 10.25 -10.61 -8.94
C ARG A 767 10.17 -12.10 -9.25
N VAL A 768 11.32 -12.76 -9.45
CA VAL A 768 11.36 -14.20 -9.75
C VAL A 768 10.80 -15.03 -8.58
N LEU A 769 11.11 -14.66 -7.33
CA LEU A 769 10.61 -15.38 -6.16
C LEU A 769 9.11 -15.17 -5.93
N ALA A 770 8.59 -13.97 -6.18
CA ALA A 770 7.16 -13.67 -6.11
C ALA A 770 6.40 -14.47 -7.18
N SER A 771 6.91 -14.49 -8.42
CA SER A 771 6.36 -15.31 -9.51
C SER A 771 6.37 -16.80 -9.16
N ALA A 772 7.49 -17.31 -8.60
CA ALA A 772 7.58 -18.69 -8.15
C ALA A 772 6.63 -19.01 -6.98
N THR A 773 6.42 -18.06 -6.07
CA THR A 773 5.44 -18.20 -4.98
C THR A 773 4.02 -18.37 -5.54
N ALA A 774 3.65 -17.55 -6.54
CA ALA A 774 2.36 -17.64 -7.21
C ALA A 774 2.20 -18.99 -7.94
N ALA A 775 3.23 -19.40 -8.69
CA ALA A 775 3.23 -20.67 -9.42
C ALA A 775 3.06 -21.89 -8.48
N VAL A 776 3.78 -21.93 -7.36
CA VAL A 776 3.66 -23.03 -6.38
C VAL A 776 2.33 -22.97 -5.64
N SER A 777 1.79 -21.79 -5.39
CA SER A 777 0.45 -21.65 -4.79
C SER A 777 -0.64 -22.18 -5.72
N GLU A 778 -0.52 -21.97 -7.04
CA GLU A 778 -1.43 -22.56 -8.03
C GLU A 778 -1.32 -24.08 -8.07
N MET A 779 -0.10 -24.63 -8.02
CA MET A 779 0.10 -26.09 -7.91
C MET A 779 -0.61 -26.66 -6.67
N LEU A 780 -0.47 -25.97 -5.53
CA LEU A 780 -1.12 -26.38 -4.29
C LEU A 780 -2.65 -26.37 -4.40
N SER A 781 -3.24 -25.31 -4.98
CA SER A 781 -4.70 -25.25 -5.11
C SER A 781 -5.26 -26.41 -5.94
N ARG A 782 -4.57 -26.82 -7.01
CA ARG A 782 -5.03 -27.97 -7.83
C ARG A 782 -4.92 -29.29 -7.07
N PHE A 783 -3.90 -29.44 -6.23
CA PHE A 783 -3.72 -30.62 -5.38
C PHE A 783 -4.89 -30.83 -4.41
N ASP A 784 -5.42 -29.73 -3.86
CA ASP A 784 -6.53 -29.78 -2.91
C ASP A 784 -7.88 -30.06 -3.62
N PHE A 785 -8.08 -29.62 -4.87
CA PHE A 785 -9.32 -29.85 -5.62
C PHE A 785 -9.38 -31.20 -6.35
N ASP A 786 -8.28 -31.71 -6.90
CA ASP A 786 -8.26 -33.01 -7.61
C ASP A 786 -8.27 -34.21 -6.64
N SER A 787 -8.10 -33.98 -5.33
CA SER A 787 -8.17 -35.04 -4.32
C SER A 787 -9.58 -35.58 -4.03
N ASP A 788 -10.60 -34.89 -4.56
CA ASP A 788 -12.02 -35.27 -4.45
C ASP A 788 -12.60 -35.90 -5.75
N ASP A 789 -11.80 -36.06 -6.81
CA ASP A 789 -12.25 -36.71 -8.05
C ASP A 789 -11.80 -38.20 -8.07
N PRO A 790 -12.72 -39.17 -7.97
CA PRO A 790 -12.39 -40.59 -7.94
C PRO A 790 -12.27 -41.12 -9.37
N ASP A 791 -11.23 -40.70 -10.11
CA ASP A 791 -10.85 -41.35 -11.38
C ASP A 791 -9.56 -42.19 -11.23
#